data_AF-A0AA86VYG1-F1
#
_entry.id   AF-A0AA86VYG1-F1
#
_cell.length_a   1.000
_cell.length_b   1.000
_cell.length_c   1.000
_cell.angle_alpha   90.00
_cell.angle_beta   90.00
_cell.angle_gamma   90.00
#
_symmetry.space_group_name_H-M   'P 1'
#
loop_
_entity.id
_entity.type
_entity.pdbx_description
1 polymer ?
#
loop_
_entity_poly.entity_id
_entity_poly.type
_entity_poly.pdbx_seq_one_letter_code
_entity_poly.pdbx_strand_id
1 'polypeptide(L)'
;MIACVSGGCRGFAIALIRLYHCDSVIIKEAAWDKGKGGEMKGIGNRLVYFGLLYWLYSFREDVMEFQGRPLFACFTVLFTQGRTSMDYSSEEDSDISESEIYEYSEKPYELLRAGEYKVKNLNGTLRCPYCAGKKKQDYKYKDLLQHASGVGKGSANRSAKQKANHLALAKYLENDLASEAEPIQHPALPLAVNQPSSQEDLFYVWPWTGIIVNIKGKPIDSGHWLKEFSKFRPIHFHIFFKDGDMTAQGVIDFNNDWNGFINASEFEKSFETARHGKKDWNTRELEAGSNIYGWVAREDDYNCGGPIGEYLRNKGRLRTVSDIVQEASESRNSIVTNLTNEIEITNENLDKMQSKFNEKTMSLSRMLDEKDKLHNAFEEESRNMQRRARNEVRRILDEQEKLSSELEEKRRKLDSWSRDLNKREVLTDQERQKLAEEKKKKDLRNESLLLASKEQKIADENVLRLVEEQKREKEEAYNKILQLEKQLDAKQKLEMEIEELKGKLQVMKHLGDEDDTAVQNKIKEMNDELQEKVDNLENLEAMNQTLVVKERQSNDELQEARKELIKGLEDMLNGPRITIGLKRMGELDQKVFVTNCKKIFSPEEAGTKGVELCSLWQENVKNSAWHPFKVITVNDKAENIIDEDDDQLRSLKQEWGDEIYLAVVTALKEIYEYNPSGGYTVVELWNFKEKRKATLKEVISYILDHIKPLKRKRG
;
A
#
# COMPACT_ATOMS: atom_id res chain seq x y z
N MET A 1 48.23 53.13 -9.63
CA MET A 1 47.43 54.20 -9.00
C MET A 1 45.98 53.80 -9.11
N ILE A 2 45.42 53.17 -8.07
CA ILE A 2 44.62 53.76 -6.97
C ILE A 2 43.11 53.85 -7.32
N ALA A 3 42.38 52.88 -6.75
CA ALA A 3 41.10 52.94 -6.02
C ALA A 3 39.83 53.64 -6.58
N CYS A 4 38.76 52.84 -6.71
CA CYS A 4 37.43 52.91 -6.03
C CYS A 4 36.72 51.56 -6.37
N VAL A 5 36.35 50.57 -5.51
CA VAL A 5 35.76 50.50 -4.16
C VAL A 5 34.43 51.28 -4.12
N SER A 6 33.24 50.76 -3.83
CA SER A 6 32.76 49.59 -3.06
C SER A 6 31.24 49.47 -3.22
N GLY A 7 30.68 48.25 -3.14
CA GLY A 7 29.29 48.06 -2.70
C GLY A 7 28.59 46.84 -3.27
N GLY A 8 28.87 45.65 -2.75
CA GLY A 8 28.10 44.47 -3.18
C GLY A 8 28.59 43.11 -2.68
N CYS A 9 29.14 42.99 -1.47
CA CYS A 9 29.52 41.69 -0.88
C CYS A 9 29.62 41.77 0.66
N ARG A 10 28.53 42.12 1.37
CA ARG A 10 28.41 41.93 2.84
C ARG A 10 26.98 41.60 3.33
N GLY A 11 26.08 41.13 2.45
CA GLY A 11 24.70 40.79 2.81
C GLY A 11 24.43 39.32 3.12
N PHE A 12 25.22 38.38 2.60
CA PHE A 12 24.90 36.95 2.66
C PHE A 12 25.71 36.12 3.67
N ALA A 13 26.74 36.70 4.27
CA ALA A 13 27.61 35.99 5.22
C ALA A 13 27.23 36.16 6.71
N ILE A 14 26.18 36.93 7.05
CA ILE A 14 25.74 37.13 8.44
C ILE A 14 24.47 36.32 8.77
N ALA A 15 23.73 35.83 7.78
CA ALA A 15 22.54 34.99 8.01
C ALA A 15 22.88 33.52 8.35
N LEU A 16 24.03 33.01 7.89
CA LEU A 16 24.45 31.61 8.13
C LEU A 16 25.11 31.37 9.49
N ILE A 17 25.56 32.41 10.19
CA ILE A 17 26.17 32.28 11.53
C ILE A 17 25.12 32.41 12.66
N ARG A 18 23.91 32.94 12.38
CA ARG A 18 22.81 32.98 13.38
C ARG A 18 21.93 31.73 13.40
N LEU A 19 21.91 30.91 12.35
CA LEU A 19 21.18 29.64 12.37
C LEU A 19 21.93 28.53 13.11
N TYR A 20 23.27 28.54 13.10
CA TYR A 20 24.08 27.57 13.86
C TYR A 20 24.15 27.82 15.38
N HIS A 21 23.63 28.95 15.87
CA HIS A 21 23.63 29.26 17.30
C HIS A 21 22.27 29.13 18.00
N CYS A 22 21.17 28.92 17.26
CA CYS A 22 19.85 28.65 17.85
C CYS A 22 19.55 27.14 17.99
N ASP A 23 20.15 26.28 17.16
CA ASP A 23 19.96 24.82 17.28
C ASP A 23 20.73 24.19 18.45
N SER A 24 21.72 24.89 19.00
CA SER A 24 22.52 24.37 20.12
C SER A 24 21.95 24.68 21.51
N VAL A 25 20.85 25.44 21.62
CA VAL A 25 20.23 25.78 22.92
C VAL A 25 18.97 24.94 23.20
N ILE A 26 18.25 24.47 22.18
CA ILE A 26 17.02 23.67 22.39
C ILE A 26 17.32 22.17 22.61
N ILE A 27 18.51 21.69 22.25
CA ILE A 27 18.91 20.28 22.44
C ILE A 27 19.57 20.03 23.81
N LYS A 28 19.73 21.05 24.68
CA LYS A 28 20.29 20.89 26.04
C LYS A 28 19.29 20.91 27.19
N GLU A 29 17.99 21.11 26.96
CA GLU A 29 16.96 21.08 28.01
C GLU A 29 16.02 19.85 27.97
N ALA A 30 16.31 18.84 27.15
CA ALA A 30 15.54 17.57 27.12
C ALA A 30 16.30 16.37 27.71
N ALA A 31 17.36 16.63 28.49
CA ALA A 31 18.17 15.60 29.14
C ALA A 31 18.32 15.88 30.64
N TRP A 32 17.20 16.07 31.35
CA TRP A 32 17.16 16.01 32.81
C TRP A 32 15.74 15.64 33.27
N ASP A 33 15.36 14.36 33.15
CA ASP A 33 14.64 13.69 34.24
C ASP A 33 14.65 12.16 34.04
N LYS A 34 15.43 11.46 34.86
CA LYS A 34 15.33 10.01 35.06
C LYS A 34 14.69 9.81 36.43
N GLY A 35 13.42 9.41 36.46
CA GLY A 35 12.77 9.06 37.72
C GLY A 35 11.37 8.46 37.59
N LYS A 36 11.33 7.11 37.59
CA LYS A 36 10.22 6.22 37.94
C LYS A 36 9.29 5.72 36.82
N GLY A 37 9.01 4.42 36.91
CA GLY A 37 8.42 3.57 35.88
C GLY A 37 6.93 3.79 35.61
N GLY A 38 6.47 3.15 34.53
CA GLY A 38 5.07 3.04 34.14
C GLY A 38 4.93 2.92 32.62
N GLU A 39 4.51 1.76 32.12
CA GLU A 39 4.08 1.57 30.74
C GLU A 39 2.88 2.48 30.43
N MET A 40 2.87 3.17 29.28
CA MET A 40 1.70 3.19 28.39
C MET A 40 2.00 3.78 27.00
N LYS A 41 1.25 3.22 26.05
CA LYS A 41 1.25 3.35 24.59
C LYS A 41 1.01 4.78 24.08
N GLY A 42 1.60 5.08 22.92
CA GLY A 42 0.95 5.82 21.84
C GLY A 42 1.19 7.32 21.75
N ILE A 43 2.28 7.75 21.11
CA ILE A 43 2.38 9.07 20.46
C ILE A 43 3.15 8.93 19.14
N GLY A 44 2.59 8.18 18.19
CA GLY A 44 2.92 8.31 16.78
C GLY A 44 1.81 9.11 16.10
N ASN A 45 1.85 10.44 16.21
CA ASN A 45 1.13 11.42 15.35
C ASN A 45 1.27 12.89 15.81
N ARG A 46 2.46 13.35 16.22
CA ARG A 46 2.70 14.79 16.46
C ARG A 46 3.91 15.43 15.79
N LEU A 47 4.70 14.67 15.02
CA LEU A 47 5.79 15.23 14.21
C LEU A 47 5.42 15.48 12.74
N VAL A 48 4.30 14.96 12.25
CA VAL A 48 3.83 15.20 10.88
C VAL A 48 3.10 16.55 10.74
N TYR A 49 2.60 17.12 11.84
CA TYR A 49 1.84 18.38 11.82
C TYR A 49 2.70 19.65 11.80
N PHE A 50 3.97 19.61 12.24
CA PHE A 50 4.85 20.78 12.18
C PHE A 50 5.55 20.96 10.83
N GLY A 51 5.72 19.89 10.05
CA GLY A 51 6.28 19.97 8.69
C GLY A 51 5.30 20.49 7.64
N LEU A 52 4.00 20.21 7.80
CA LEU A 52 2.95 20.65 6.86
C LEU A 52 2.52 22.11 7.05
N LEU A 53 2.71 22.68 8.24
CA LEU A 53 2.40 24.09 8.52
C LEU A 53 3.46 25.07 7.97
N TYR A 54 4.72 24.63 7.81
CA TYR A 54 5.77 25.46 7.24
C TYR A 54 5.74 25.47 5.70
N TRP A 55 5.17 24.43 5.07
CA TRP A 55 5.01 24.38 3.62
C TRP A 55 3.78 25.18 3.11
N LEU A 56 2.74 25.32 3.94
CA LEU A 56 1.56 26.14 3.65
C LEU A 56 1.75 27.65 3.92
N TYR A 57 2.81 28.04 4.63
CA TYR A 57 3.10 29.45 4.94
C TYR A 57 3.98 30.17 3.90
N SER A 58 4.56 29.44 2.94
CA SER A 58 5.43 30.00 1.88
C SER A 58 4.84 29.96 0.47
N PHE A 59 3.54 29.66 0.32
CA PHE A 59 2.86 29.64 -0.99
C PHE A 59 1.61 30.54 -1.06
N ARG A 60 1.62 31.64 -0.30
CA ARG A 60 0.47 32.57 -0.24
C ARG A 60 0.90 34.04 -0.20
N GLU A 61 1.65 34.48 -1.21
CA GLU A 61 1.77 35.90 -1.57
C GLU A 61 1.94 36.04 -3.09
N ASP A 62 0.94 35.62 -3.86
CA ASP A 62 0.61 36.28 -5.12
C ASP A 62 -0.78 35.83 -5.59
N VAL A 63 -1.55 36.79 -6.13
CA VAL A 63 -2.86 36.65 -6.81
C VAL A 63 -4.12 36.87 -5.92
N MET A 64 -4.53 38.14 -5.78
CA MET A 64 -5.80 38.70 -6.32
C MET A 64 -6.34 39.87 -5.48
N GLU A 65 -6.40 41.05 -6.11
CA GLU A 65 -7.42 42.04 -5.83
C GLU A 65 -8.05 42.46 -7.17
N PHE A 66 -9.31 42.06 -7.37
CA PHE A 66 -10.14 42.37 -8.53
C PHE A 66 -11.32 43.21 -8.03
N GLN A 67 -11.40 44.49 -8.42
CA GLN A 67 -12.66 45.25 -8.39
C GLN A 67 -13.04 45.59 -9.83
N GLY A 68 -14.23 45.16 -10.23
CA GLY A 68 -14.70 45.23 -11.61
C GLY A 68 -15.46 46.51 -11.98
N ARG A 69 -15.70 46.67 -13.29
CA ARG A 69 -17.05 46.73 -13.91
C ARG A 69 -16.92 46.78 -15.45
N PRO A 70 -18.00 46.41 -16.19
CA PRO A 70 -17.95 45.96 -17.58
C PRO A 70 -18.48 47.01 -18.57
N LEU A 71 -18.13 46.90 -19.86
CA LEU A 71 -18.98 47.42 -20.94
C LEU A 71 -19.04 46.46 -22.15
N PHE A 72 -20.27 46.34 -22.60
CA PHE A 72 -20.88 45.44 -23.56
C PHE A 72 -20.60 45.84 -25.03
N ALA A 73 -20.79 44.84 -25.90
CA ALA A 73 -21.34 44.90 -27.25
C ALA A 73 -20.45 45.39 -28.42
N CYS A 74 -20.20 44.50 -29.39
CA CYS A 74 -21.13 44.33 -30.51
C CYS A 74 -20.84 43.04 -31.32
N PHE A 75 -21.93 42.34 -31.64
CA PHE A 75 -22.03 41.12 -32.44
C PHE A 75 -23.08 41.42 -33.51
N THR A 76 -22.78 41.23 -34.81
CA THR A 76 -23.72 40.93 -35.92
C THR A 76 -22.91 40.92 -37.24
N VAL A 77 -22.67 39.79 -37.90
CA VAL A 77 -23.54 38.93 -38.75
C VAL A 77 -23.92 39.61 -40.09
N LEU A 78 -23.52 38.99 -41.21
CA LEU A 78 -24.31 38.61 -42.41
C LEU A 78 -23.31 38.28 -43.56
N PHE A 79 -23.12 37.02 -44.00
CA PHE A 79 -23.92 36.10 -44.83
C PHE A 79 -23.73 36.20 -46.36
N THR A 80 -23.60 35.02 -46.97
CA THR A 80 -23.76 34.60 -48.40
C THR A 80 -22.58 34.79 -49.36
N GLN A 81 -22.27 33.92 -50.33
CA GLN A 81 -22.46 32.48 -50.64
C GLN A 81 -21.80 32.30 -52.03
N GLY A 82 -21.05 31.21 -52.32
CA GLY A 82 -20.76 30.86 -53.73
C GLY A 82 -19.44 30.16 -54.10
N ARG A 83 -19.36 28.85 -53.81
CA ARG A 83 -18.80 27.72 -54.60
C ARG A 83 -17.54 27.81 -55.52
N THR A 84 -16.69 26.78 -55.30
CA THR A 84 -15.72 26.07 -56.19
C THR A 84 -14.47 26.85 -56.61
N SER A 85 -13.21 26.40 -56.47
CA SER A 85 -12.61 25.09 -56.75
C SER A 85 -11.13 25.09 -56.31
N MET A 86 -10.69 23.93 -55.79
CA MET A 86 -9.33 23.39 -55.66
C MET A 86 -8.36 23.96 -54.61
N ASP A 87 -7.91 23.04 -53.75
CA ASP A 87 -6.93 23.18 -52.67
C ASP A 87 -5.67 23.94 -53.07
N TYR A 88 -5.38 25.00 -52.32
CA TYR A 88 -4.01 25.45 -52.10
C TYR A 88 -3.71 25.23 -50.62
N SER A 89 -2.86 24.24 -50.34
CA SER A 89 -2.40 23.90 -48.99
C SER A 89 -1.81 25.14 -48.32
N SER A 90 -2.59 25.72 -47.41
CA SER A 90 -2.20 26.80 -46.52
C SER A 90 -1.45 26.19 -45.34
N GLU A 91 -0.15 25.94 -45.50
CA GLU A 91 0.75 25.76 -44.36
C GLU A 91 0.89 27.09 -43.62
N GLU A 92 0.35 27.08 -42.40
CA GLU A 92 0.56 27.95 -41.25
C GLU A 92 1.62 29.07 -41.40
N ASP A 93 1.16 30.32 -41.33
CA ASP A 93 2.00 31.50 -41.13
C ASP A 93 2.58 31.50 -39.71
N SER A 94 3.72 30.84 -39.55
CA SER A 94 4.64 31.09 -38.44
C SER A 94 5.57 32.25 -38.81
N ASP A 95 5.48 33.36 -38.07
CA ASP A 95 6.40 34.50 -38.19
C ASP A 95 7.85 34.06 -37.93
N ILE A 96 8.64 33.93 -39.00
CA ILE A 96 10.05 33.58 -38.95
C ILE A 96 10.83 34.71 -38.25
N SER A 97 11.62 34.38 -37.24
CA SER A 97 12.48 35.34 -36.54
C SER A 97 13.66 35.78 -37.43
N GLU A 98 14.19 37.00 -37.25
CA GLU A 98 15.37 37.47 -38.02
C GLU A 98 16.61 36.58 -37.83
N SER A 99 16.69 35.85 -36.71
CA SER A 99 17.75 34.87 -36.41
C SER A 99 17.70 33.59 -37.26
N GLU A 100 16.54 33.26 -37.83
CA GLU A 100 16.28 32.01 -38.56
C GLU A 100 16.30 32.18 -40.08
N ILE A 101 16.56 33.40 -40.58
CA ILE A 101 16.56 33.73 -42.01
C ILE A 101 17.54 32.88 -42.81
N TYR A 102 18.73 32.59 -42.25
CA TYR A 102 19.74 31.77 -42.93
C TYR A 102 19.31 30.31 -43.05
N GLU A 103 18.80 29.71 -41.97
CA GLU A 103 18.32 28.33 -41.95
C GLU A 103 17.09 28.15 -42.86
N TYR A 104 16.15 29.10 -42.81
CA TYR A 104 14.98 29.10 -43.68
C TYR A 104 15.35 29.29 -45.16
N SER A 105 16.49 29.92 -45.48
CA SER A 105 16.90 30.14 -46.88
C SER A 105 17.36 28.86 -47.60
N GLU A 106 17.67 27.77 -46.87
CA GLU A 106 18.10 26.50 -47.48
C GLU A 106 16.97 25.82 -48.26
N LYS A 107 15.73 25.79 -47.72
CA LYS A 107 14.59 25.15 -48.38
C LYS A 107 14.23 25.82 -49.73
N PRO A 108 14.09 27.16 -49.83
CA PRO A 108 13.92 27.84 -51.12
C PRO A 108 15.12 27.69 -52.06
N TYR A 109 16.34 27.56 -51.54
CA TYR A 109 17.55 27.32 -52.33
C TYR A 109 17.51 25.94 -53.00
N GLU A 110 17.11 24.89 -52.27
CA GLU A 110 16.90 23.56 -52.83
C GLU A 110 15.79 23.52 -53.88
N LEU A 111 14.68 24.24 -53.67
CA LEU A 111 13.60 24.36 -54.66
C LEU A 111 14.06 25.07 -55.95
N LEU A 112 14.95 26.07 -55.85
CA LEU A 112 15.57 26.70 -57.02
C LEU A 112 16.49 25.72 -57.78
N ARG A 113 17.28 24.91 -57.05
CA ARG A 113 18.14 23.88 -57.66
C ARG A 113 17.35 22.74 -58.30
N ALA A 114 16.22 22.37 -57.72
CA ALA A 114 15.30 21.38 -58.27
C ALA A 114 14.54 21.90 -59.52
N GLY A 115 14.62 23.19 -59.83
CA GLY A 115 13.97 23.80 -60.99
C GLY A 115 12.48 24.09 -60.81
N GLU A 116 11.95 23.97 -59.59
CA GLU A 116 10.56 24.27 -59.22
C GLU A 116 10.25 25.76 -59.45
N TYR A 117 11.21 26.64 -59.14
CA TYR A 117 11.11 28.08 -59.39
C TYR A 117 11.93 28.48 -60.62
N LYS A 118 11.24 28.96 -61.67
CA LYS A 118 11.88 29.40 -62.92
C LYS A 118 12.54 30.77 -62.77
N VAL A 119 13.87 30.77 -62.67
CA VAL A 119 14.74 31.97 -62.66
C VAL A 119 15.09 32.44 -64.07
N LYS A 120 15.22 31.51 -65.03
CA LYS A 120 15.58 31.79 -66.43
C LYS A 120 14.37 31.68 -67.34
N ASN A 121 14.13 32.69 -68.16
CA ASN A 121 13.10 32.65 -69.20
C ASN A 121 13.65 32.04 -70.50
N LEU A 122 12.76 31.60 -71.40
CA LEU A 122 13.11 30.95 -72.69
C LEU A 122 13.93 31.85 -73.63
N ASN A 123 13.84 33.17 -73.44
CA ASN A 123 14.53 34.24 -74.15
C ASN A 123 15.88 34.63 -73.53
N GLY A 124 16.38 33.89 -72.53
CA GLY A 124 17.70 34.09 -71.93
C GLY A 124 17.77 35.22 -70.89
N THR A 125 16.67 35.92 -70.62
CA THR A 125 16.60 36.90 -69.53
C THR A 125 16.39 36.22 -68.17
N LEU A 126 16.97 36.80 -67.11
CA LEU A 126 16.83 36.30 -65.75
C LEU A 126 15.75 37.10 -65.01
N ARG A 127 14.99 36.44 -64.13
CA ARG A 127 13.93 37.06 -63.33
C ARG A 127 13.99 36.62 -61.87
N CYS A 128 13.49 37.46 -60.97
CA CYS A 128 13.29 37.08 -59.58
C CYS A 128 11.94 36.36 -59.42
N PRO A 129 11.90 35.06 -59.09
CA PRO A 129 10.64 34.32 -58.92
C PRO A 129 9.82 34.82 -57.72
N TYR A 130 10.43 35.53 -56.78
CA TYR A 130 9.81 35.99 -55.54
C TYR A 130 9.28 37.43 -55.60
N CYS A 131 9.45 38.13 -56.72
CA CYS A 131 9.02 39.53 -56.92
C CYS A 131 8.00 39.67 -58.06
N ALA A 132 7.06 38.73 -58.19
CA ALA A 132 6.01 38.79 -59.21
C ALA A 132 5.19 40.09 -59.09
N GLY A 133 5.16 40.91 -60.16
CA GLY A 133 4.32 42.12 -60.25
C GLY A 133 5.03 43.48 -60.22
N LYS A 134 6.36 43.57 -60.15
CA LYS A 134 7.09 44.86 -60.22
C LYS A 134 7.59 45.18 -61.65
N LYS A 135 7.67 46.47 -62.00
CA LYS A 135 7.90 47.02 -63.36
C LYS A 135 9.17 46.57 -64.12
N LYS A 136 10.12 45.88 -63.48
CA LYS A 136 11.32 45.34 -64.14
C LYS A 136 11.38 43.83 -63.86
N GLN A 137 10.96 43.01 -64.83
CA GLN A 137 10.95 41.55 -64.69
C GLN A 137 12.11 40.86 -65.40
N ASP A 138 12.77 41.56 -66.32
CA ASP A 138 13.96 41.08 -67.01
C ASP A 138 15.20 41.77 -66.43
N TYR A 139 16.10 40.97 -65.87
CA TYR A 139 17.37 41.38 -65.28
C TYR A 139 18.54 40.77 -66.05
N LYS A 140 19.64 41.52 -66.14
CA LYS A 140 20.97 40.96 -66.41
C LYS A 140 21.50 40.26 -65.15
N TYR A 141 22.46 39.36 -65.29
CA TYR A 141 23.03 38.61 -64.15
C TYR A 141 23.47 39.52 -62.98
N LYS A 142 24.27 40.56 -63.26
CA LYS A 142 24.72 41.53 -62.24
C LYS A 142 23.55 42.28 -61.59
N ASP A 143 22.55 42.68 -62.37
CA ASP A 143 21.38 43.41 -61.87
C ASP A 143 20.49 42.51 -60.99
N LEU A 144 20.34 41.23 -61.35
CA LEU A 144 19.54 40.28 -60.58
C LEU A 144 20.26 39.90 -59.29
N LEU A 145 21.57 39.69 -59.34
CA LEU A 145 22.37 39.39 -58.16
C LEU A 145 22.37 40.58 -57.18
N GLN A 146 22.54 41.81 -57.69
CA GLN A 146 22.43 43.00 -56.86
C GLN A 146 21.03 43.18 -56.26
N HIS A 147 19.98 42.86 -57.03
CA HIS A 147 18.61 42.85 -56.53
C HIS A 147 18.42 41.79 -55.42
N ALA A 148 18.79 40.54 -55.65
CA ALA A 148 18.62 39.44 -54.70
C ALA A 148 19.41 39.71 -53.40
N SER A 149 20.70 40.05 -53.52
CA SER A 149 21.57 40.36 -52.37
C SER A 149 21.13 41.64 -51.64
N GLY A 150 20.70 42.66 -52.37
CA GLY A 150 20.19 43.91 -51.77
C GLY A 150 18.87 43.73 -51.03
N VAL A 151 18.02 42.80 -51.48
CA VAL A 151 16.77 42.47 -50.78
C VAL A 151 17.02 41.55 -49.58
N GLY A 152 17.92 40.56 -49.72
CA GLY A 152 18.30 39.68 -48.62
C GLY A 152 18.99 40.41 -47.46
N LYS A 153 19.79 41.44 -47.76
CA LYS A 153 20.51 42.27 -46.78
C LYS A 153 19.80 43.59 -46.41
N GLY A 154 18.65 43.87 -47.02
CA GLY A 154 17.99 45.18 -46.97
C GLY A 154 17.11 45.44 -45.72
N SER A 155 16.58 46.66 -45.65
CA SER A 155 15.82 47.29 -44.54
C SER A 155 14.77 46.41 -43.83
N ALA A 156 14.54 46.71 -42.54
CA ALA A 156 13.57 46.08 -41.61
C ALA A 156 12.10 46.04 -42.09
N ASN A 157 11.75 46.77 -43.15
CA ASN A 157 10.38 46.83 -43.68
C ASN A 157 9.99 45.64 -44.58
N ARG A 158 10.82 44.60 -44.70
CA ARG A 158 10.53 43.38 -45.47
C ARG A 158 10.45 42.18 -44.53
N SER A 159 9.49 41.27 -44.76
CA SER A 159 9.32 40.10 -43.92
C SER A 159 10.56 39.18 -43.96
N ALA A 160 10.83 38.49 -42.86
CA ALA A 160 11.92 37.53 -42.75
C ALA A 160 11.86 36.46 -43.86
N LYS A 161 10.66 35.99 -44.20
CA LYS A 161 10.39 35.08 -45.33
C LYS A 161 10.83 35.66 -46.68
N GLN A 162 10.55 36.93 -46.94
CA GLN A 162 11.01 37.59 -48.17
C GLN A 162 12.52 37.76 -48.20
N LYS A 163 13.15 38.12 -47.07
CA LYS A 163 14.62 38.21 -46.97
C LYS A 163 15.27 36.84 -47.23
N ALA A 164 14.77 35.77 -46.61
CA ALA A 164 15.27 34.41 -46.78
C ALA A 164 15.13 33.91 -48.24
N ASN A 165 13.99 34.14 -48.89
CA ASN A 165 13.80 33.76 -50.29
C ASN A 165 14.77 34.48 -51.25
N HIS A 166 15.05 35.77 -51.02
CA HIS A 166 15.99 36.52 -51.87
C HIS A 166 17.45 36.19 -51.55
N LEU A 167 17.75 35.84 -50.30
CA LEU A 167 19.06 35.31 -49.90
C LEU A 167 19.31 33.96 -50.60
N ALA A 168 18.32 33.07 -50.65
CA ALA A 168 18.37 31.82 -51.40
C ALA A 168 18.59 32.04 -52.90
N LEU A 169 17.93 33.05 -53.49
CA LEU A 169 18.15 33.41 -54.89
C LEU A 169 19.57 33.93 -55.16
N ALA A 170 20.13 34.74 -54.26
CA ALA A 170 21.51 35.21 -54.38
C ALA A 170 22.50 34.03 -54.31
N LYS A 171 22.31 33.13 -53.34
CA LYS A 171 23.09 31.89 -53.21
C LYS A 171 23.02 31.02 -54.47
N TYR A 172 21.84 30.89 -55.09
CA TYR A 172 21.65 30.17 -56.35
C TYR A 172 22.34 30.85 -57.55
N LEU A 173 22.29 32.17 -57.64
CA LEU A 173 23.00 32.90 -58.70
C LEU A 173 24.52 32.72 -58.57
N GLU A 174 25.07 32.86 -57.37
CA GLU A 174 26.50 32.78 -57.06
C GLU A 174 27.08 31.36 -57.18
N ASN A 175 26.30 30.33 -56.85
CA ASN A 175 26.81 28.94 -56.84
C ASN A 175 26.44 28.16 -58.10
N ASP A 176 25.22 28.32 -58.60
CA ASP A 176 24.65 27.45 -59.63
C ASP A 176 24.52 28.14 -61.00
N LEU A 177 24.54 29.48 -61.07
CA LEU A 177 24.50 30.27 -62.33
C LEU A 177 25.72 31.18 -62.56
N ALA A 178 26.81 30.98 -61.81
CA ALA A 178 28.01 31.84 -61.89
C ALA A 178 28.69 31.85 -63.27
N SER A 179 28.52 30.80 -64.07
CA SER A 179 29.06 30.70 -65.43
C SER A 179 28.37 31.64 -66.43
N GLU A 180 27.23 32.25 -66.08
CA GLU A 180 26.53 33.24 -66.89
C GLU A 180 27.01 34.69 -66.64
N ALA A 181 28.01 34.90 -65.78
CA ALA A 181 28.63 36.21 -65.55
C ALA A 181 29.53 36.61 -66.73
N GLU A 182 29.15 37.66 -67.47
CA GLU A 182 29.99 38.21 -68.55
C GLU A 182 31.38 38.65 -68.04
N PRO A 183 32.48 38.41 -68.80
CA PRO A 183 33.82 38.89 -68.48
C PRO A 183 33.87 40.43 -68.38
N ILE A 184 34.57 40.93 -67.38
CA ILE A 184 34.77 42.37 -67.14
C ILE A 184 35.64 42.95 -68.27
N GLN A 185 35.07 43.82 -69.11
CA GLN A 185 35.86 44.73 -69.95
C GLN A 185 36.41 45.84 -69.06
N HIS A 186 37.73 45.88 -68.91
CA HIS A 186 38.42 47.01 -68.29
C HIS A 186 38.32 48.24 -69.21
N PRO A 187 38.07 49.46 -68.68
CA PRO A 187 38.11 50.67 -69.48
C PRO A 187 39.51 50.88 -70.04
N ALA A 188 39.60 51.10 -71.36
CA ALA A 188 40.85 51.48 -72.02
C ALA A 188 41.38 52.79 -71.44
N LEU A 189 42.66 52.80 -71.06
CA LEU A 189 43.42 54.01 -70.76
C LEU A 189 43.36 54.96 -71.97
N PRO A 190 43.19 56.28 -71.79
CA PRO A 190 43.21 57.22 -72.90
C PRO A 190 44.58 57.21 -73.60
N LEU A 191 44.57 57.12 -74.93
CA LEU A 191 45.74 57.33 -75.78
C LEU A 191 46.40 58.68 -75.43
N ALA A 192 47.71 58.65 -75.21
CA ALA A 192 48.53 59.84 -75.14
C ALA A 192 48.37 60.63 -76.45
N VAL A 193 47.90 61.87 -76.33
CA VAL A 193 47.87 62.84 -77.43
C VAL A 193 49.31 63.11 -77.83
N ASN A 194 49.62 62.85 -79.11
CA ASN A 194 50.90 63.19 -79.74
C ASN A 194 51.31 64.63 -79.39
N GLN A 195 52.44 64.79 -78.69
CA GLN A 195 53.13 66.07 -78.59
C GLN A 195 53.60 66.49 -80.00
N PRO A 196 53.30 67.70 -80.47
CA PRO A 196 53.99 68.27 -81.62
C PRO A 196 55.41 68.69 -81.18
N SER A 197 56.37 68.19 -81.94
CA SER A 197 57.76 68.60 -82.10
C SER A 197 58.11 70.03 -81.62
N SER A 198 59.08 70.09 -80.69
CA SER A 198 60.19 71.06 -80.66
C SER A 198 59.93 72.43 -81.28
N GLN A 199 59.28 73.31 -80.52
CA GLN A 199 59.66 74.72 -80.51
C GLN A 199 60.71 74.87 -79.42
N GLU A 200 61.92 75.25 -79.83
CA GLU A 200 63.02 75.71 -78.96
C GLU A 200 62.48 76.60 -77.84
N ASP A 201 63.08 76.55 -76.65
CA ASP A 201 62.67 77.25 -75.42
C ASP A 201 62.34 78.73 -75.64
N LEU A 202 61.10 79.00 -76.07
CA LEU A 202 60.59 80.35 -76.22
C LEU A 202 60.30 80.86 -74.82
N PHE A 203 61.20 81.68 -74.29
CA PHE A 203 60.96 82.40 -73.06
C PHE A 203 59.90 83.48 -73.31
N TYR A 204 58.82 83.38 -72.55
CA TYR A 204 57.79 84.39 -72.46
C TYR A 204 58.02 85.22 -71.21
N VAL A 205 57.63 86.49 -71.25
CA VAL A 205 57.47 87.25 -70.01
C VAL A 205 56.20 86.75 -69.32
N TRP A 206 56.35 86.28 -68.08
CA TRP A 206 55.25 85.84 -67.21
C TRP A 206 55.14 86.77 -65.99
N PRO A 207 53.97 87.33 -65.66
CA PRO A 207 52.67 87.16 -66.33
C PRO A 207 52.62 87.60 -67.81
N TRP A 208 51.74 86.97 -68.60
CA TRP A 208 51.71 87.17 -70.06
C TRP A 208 51.47 88.63 -70.41
N THR A 209 52.33 89.20 -71.25
CA THR A 209 52.34 90.63 -71.55
C THR A 209 52.47 90.86 -73.05
N GLY A 210 51.65 91.73 -73.64
CA GLY A 210 51.75 92.18 -75.02
C GLY A 210 52.42 93.54 -75.15
N ILE A 211 53.00 93.81 -76.31
CA ILE A 211 53.66 95.07 -76.65
C ILE A 211 52.99 95.65 -77.88
N ILE A 212 52.83 96.97 -77.90
CA ILE A 212 52.33 97.75 -79.03
C ILE A 212 53.30 98.87 -79.34
N VAL A 213 53.63 99.07 -80.61
CA VAL A 213 54.52 100.15 -81.06
C VAL A 213 53.89 100.96 -82.18
N ASN A 214 54.50 102.11 -82.48
CA ASN A 214 54.10 103.05 -83.54
C ASN A 214 52.72 103.70 -83.31
N ILE A 215 52.40 104.05 -82.05
CA ILE A 215 51.20 104.82 -81.72
C ILE A 215 51.45 106.29 -82.11
N LYS A 216 51.14 106.65 -83.36
CA LYS A 216 51.23 108.03 -83.89
C LYS A 216 49.84 108.57 -84.20
N GLY A 217 49.55 109.82 -83.83
CA GLY A 217 48.28 110.49 -84.17
C GLY A 217 47.02 109.85 -83.58
N LYS A 218 47.15 108.99 -82.57
CA LYS A 218 46.08 108.26 -81.88
C LYS A 218 45.90 108.73 -80.43
N PRO A 219 44.75 108.47 -79.78
CA PRO A 219 44.50 108.89 -78.39
C PRO A 219 45.55 108.35 -77.42
N ILE A 220 46.10 109.25 -76.60
CA ILE A 220 47.01 108.92 -75.50
C ILE A 220 46.16 108.75 -74.23
N ASP A 221 45.33 107.70 -74.22
CA ASP A 221 44.49 107.33 -73.08
C ASP A 221 44.51 105.81 -72.93
N SER A 222 44.94 105.32 -71.76
CA SER A 222 44.97 103.87 -71.47
C SER A 222 43.57 103.26 -71.48
N GLY A 223 42.53 104.01 -71.08
CA GLY A 223 41.14 103.56 -71.09
C GLY A 223 40.63 103.29 -72.51
N HIS A 224 40.96 104.17 -73.46
CA HIS A 224 40.71 103.96 -74.88
C HIS A 224 41.32 102.64 -75.39
N TRP A 225 42.60 102.38 -75.10
CA TRP A 225 43.29 101.17 -75.57
C TRP A 225 42.79 99.87 -74.93
N LEU A 226 42.42 99.89 -73.65
CA LEU A 226 41.75 98.76 -73.00
C LEU A 226 40.40 98.44 -73.67
N LYS A 227 39.65 99.47 -74.09
CA LYS A 227 38.39 99.29 -74.82
C LYS A 227 38.62 98.76 -76.23
N GLU A 228 39.59 99.31 -76.95
CA GLU A 228 39.99 98.88 -78.31
C GLU A 228 40.36 97.38 -78.33
N PHE A 229 41.13 96.94 -77.34
CA PHE A 229 41.60 95.55 -77.23
C PHE A 229 40.74 94.67 -76.32
N SER A 230 39.54 95.12 -75.94
CA SER A 230 38.65 94.42 -75.00
C SER A 230 38.32 92.98 -75.39
N LYS A 231 38.31 92.66 -76.69
CA LYS A 231 38.09 91.30 -77.20
C LYS A 231 39.14 90.29 -76.70
N PHE A 232 40.35 90.75 -76.41
CA PHE A 232 41.44 89.94 -75.86
C PHE A 232 41.47 89.94 -74.32
N ARG A 233 40.48 90.56 -73.67
CA ARG A 233 40.36 90.62 -72.20
C ARG A 233 41.67 91.05 -71.48
N PRO A 234 42.28 92.18 -71.87
CA PRO A 234 43.45 92.71 -71.17
C PRO A 234 43.08 93.19 -69.77
N ILE A 235 44.04 93.13 -68.85
CA ILE A 235 43.89 93.61 -67.45
C ILE A 235 44.30 95.07 -67.35
N HIS A 236 45.48 95.44 -67.90
CA HIS A 236 46.00 96.80 -67.85
C HIS A 236 46.66 97.19 -69.19
N PHE A 237 46.69 98.49 -69.49
CA PHE A 237 47.41 99.05 -70.63
C PHE A 237 48.26 100.24 -70.17
N HIS A 238 49.56 100.18 -70.43
CA HIS A 238 50.55 101.19 -70.06
C HIS A 238 51.10 101.87 -71.32
N ILE A 239 51.23 103.19 -71.32
CA ILE A 239 51.74 103.98 -72.45
C ILE A 239 53.10 104.58 -72.08
N PHE A 240 54.06 104.47 -72.99
CA PHE A 240 55.41 104.99 -72.85
C PHE A 240 55.76 105.93 -74.03
N PHE A 241 56.51 106.99 -73.75
CA PHE A 241 57.02 107.92 -74.76
C PHE A 241 58.52 107.73 -74.95
N LYS A 242 58.99 107.88 -76.18
CA LYS A 242 60.43 107.90 -76.48
C LYS A 242 60.87 109.36 -76.65
N ASP A 243 61.90 109.77 -75.91
CA ASP A 243 62.39 111.15 -75.93
C ASP A 243 62.79 111.58 -77.36
N GLY A 244 62.19 112.67 -77.85
CA GLY A 244 62.51 113.29 -79.15
C GLY A 244 61.73 112.77 -80.37
N ASP A 245 60.83 111.79 -80.21
CA ASP A 245 60.00 111.23 -81.31
C ASP A 245 58.50 111.44 -81.05
N MET A 246 57.70 111.82 -82.07
CA MET A 246 56.23 111.99 -81.96
C MET A 246 55.44 110.65 -81.86
N THR A 247 56.03 109.61 -81.29
CA THR A 247 55.52 108.22 -81.35
C THR A 247 55.48 107.59 -79.97
N ALA A 248 54.32 107.09 -79.54
CA ALA A 248 54.17 106.35 -78.29
C ALA A 248 54.27 104.83 -78.50
N GLN A 249 54.62 104.14 -77.42
CA GLN A 249 54.63 102.68 -77.31
C GLN A 249 53.69 102.28 -76.17
N GLY A 250 53.17 101.06 -76.20
CA GLY A 250 52.25 100.56 -75.18
C GLY A 250 52.59 99.13 -74.75
N VAL A 251 52.25 98.80 -73.52
CA VAL A 251 52.34 97.45 -72.96
C VAL A 251 50.96 97.06 -72.45
N ILE A 252 50.54 95.83 -72.73
CA ILE A 252 49.22 95.29 -72.39
C ILE A 252 49.38 94.05 -71.51
N ASP A 253 48.85 94.08 -70.29
CA ASP A 253 49.00 92.97 -69.33
C ASP A 253 47.81 92.00 -69.43
N PHE A 254 48.08 90.69 -69.39
CA PHE A 254 47.05 89.64 -69.35
C PHE A 254 47.10 88.84 -68.03
N ASN A 255 46.10 87.97 -67.80
CA ASN A 255 46.03 87.13 -66.61
C ASN A 255 47.23 86.17 -66.53
N ASN A 256 47.61 85.69 -65.34
CA ASN A 256 48.78 84.83 -65.17
C ASN A 256 48.48 83.33 -65.38
N ASP A 257 47.22 82.96 -65.63
CA ASP A 257 46.76 81.59 -65.87
C ASP A 257 46.84 81.19 -67.36
N TRP A 258 46.44 79.95 -67.67
CA TRP A 258 46.38 79.47 -69.06
C TRP A 258 45.36 80.22 -69.92
N ASN A 259 44.31 80.79 -69.33
CA ASN A 259 43.38 81.66 -70.06
C ASN A 259 44.07 82.97 -70.49
N GLY A 260 44.90 83.54 -69.63
CA GLY A 260 45.74 84.69 -69.97
C GLY A 260 46.70 84.40 -71.12
N PHE A 261 47.28 83.19 -71.18
CA PHE A 261 48.14 82.77 -72.29
C PHE A 261 47.39 82.73 -73.61
N ILE A 262 46.18 82.15 -73.61
CA ILE A 262 45.31 82.07 -74.78
C ILE A 262 44.97 83.47 -75.27
N ASN A 263 44.54 84.34 -74.36
CA ASN A 263 44.20 85.74 -74.66
C ASN A 263 45.38 86.52 -75.27
N ALA A 264 46.57 86.40 -74.68
CA ALA A 264 47.78 87.04 -75.18
C ALA A 264 48.18 86.50 -76.57
N SER A 265 48.07 85.19 -76.76
CA SER A 265 48.37 84.54 -78.04
C SER A 265 47.38 84.96 -79.14
N GLU A 266 46.09 85.11 -78.82
CA GLU A 266 45.09 85.63 -79.76
C GLU A 266 45.36 87.10 -80.13
N PHE A 267 45.80 87.90 -79.17
CA PHE A 267 46.24 89.28 -79.40
C PHE A 267 47.39 89.31 -80.42
N GLU A 268 48.48 88.56 -80.21
CA GLU A 268 49.62 88.49 -81.12
C GLU A 268 49.20 88.00 -82.52
N LYS A 269 48.44 86.89 -82.61
CA LYS A 269 47.94 86.36 -83.89
C LYS A 269 47.11 87.37 -84.67
N SER A 270 46.36 88.23 -83.99
CA SER A 270 45.55 89.25 -84.68
C SER A 270 46.40 90.29 -85.40
N PHE A 271 47.55 90.66 -84.82
CA PHE A 271 48.51 91.58 -85.43
C PHE A 271 49.32 90.88 -86.52
N GLU A 272 49.73 89.62 -86.32
CA GLU A 272 50.39 88.82 -87.35
C GLU A 272 49.50 88.63 -88.59
N THR A 273 48.22 88.32 -88.40
CA THR A 273 47.26 88.15 -89.51
C THR A 273 47.05 89.45 -90.30
N ALA A 274 47.14 90.60 -89.62
CA ALA A 274 47.06 91.92 -90.23
C ALA A 274 48.39 92.39 -90.87
N ARG A 275 49.45 91.56 -90.86
CA ARG A 275 50.83 91.93 -91.25
C ARG A 275 51.38 93.13 -90.48
N HIS A 276 51.00 93.22 -89.21
CA HIS A 276 51.47 94.22 -88.25
C HIS A 276 52.12 93.55 -87.03
N GLY A 277 52.73 92.38 -87.22
CA GLY A 277 53.46 91.68 -86.17
C GLY A 277 54.88 92.24 -85.96
N LYS A 278 55.62 91.64 -85.03
CA LYS A 278 57.02 92.02 -84.73
C LYS A 278 57.94 91.91 -85.95
N LYS A 279 57.78 90.85 -86.74
CA LYS A 279 58.58 90.61 -87.95
C LYS A 279 58.35 91.71 -89.00
N ASP A 280 57.10 92.13 -89.16
CA ASP A 280 56.73 93.22 -90.07
C ASP A 280 57.28 94.56 -89.57
N TRP A 281 57.26 94.78 -88.24
CA TRP A 281 57.86 95.97 -87.63
C TRP A 281 59.38 96.07 -87.89
N ASN A 282 60.09 94.95 -87.78
CA ASN A 282 61.54 94.92 -87.92
C ASN A 282 62.02 95.01 -89.39
N THR A 283 61.16 94.73 -90.37
CA THR A 283 61.52 94.67 -91.82
C THR A 283 61.16 95.93 -92.60
N ARG A 284 60.72 96.99 -91.93
CA ARG A 284 60.29 98.25 -92.55
C ARG A 284 61.46 99.03 -93.20
N GLU A 285 61.38 99.23 -94.52
CA GLU A 285 62.18 100.22 -95.26
C GLU A 285 61.58 101.64 -95.08
N LEU A 286 62.23 102.47 -94.27
CA LEU A 286 62.21 103.94 -94.11
C LEU A 286 60.94 104.83 -94.30
N GLU A 287 59.80 104.40 -94.82
CA GLU A 287 58.54 105.16 -94.83
C GLU A 287 57.54 104.55 -93.82
N ALA A 288 57.27 105.26 -92.72
CA ALA A 288 56.34 104.80 -91.67
C ALA A 288 54.90 105.02 -92.10
N GLY A 289 54.16 103.95 -92.38
CA GLY A 289 52.70 104.00 -92.35
C GLY A 289 52.18 104.37 -90.94
N SER A 290 50.94 104.85 -90.86
CA SER A 290 50.25 105.23 -89.61
C SER A 290 49.74 104.03 -88.77
N ASN A 291 50.13 102.79 -89.13
CA ASN A 291 49.62 101.57 -88.52
C ASN A 291 50.36 101.23 -87.23
N ILE A 292 49.64 100.66 -86.26
CA ILE A 292 50.21 100.14 -85.01
C ILE A 292 50.63 98.69 -85.21
N TYR A 293 51.68 98.28 -84.50
CA TYR A 293 52.21 96.92 -84.54
C TYR A 293 52.17 96.32 -83.14
N GLY A 294 51.95 95.01 -83.04
CA GLY A 294 51.85 94.35 -81.73
C GLY A 294 52.24 92.88 -81.73
N TRP A 295 52.75 92.42 -80.60
CA TRP A 295 53.19 91.05 -80.35
C TRP A 295 53.20 90.74 -78.85
N VAL A 296 53.38 89.48 -78.46
CA VAL A 296 53.56 89.11 -77.05
C VAL A 296 55.03 89.19 -76.68
N ALA A 297 55.33 89.75 -75.51
CA ALA A 297 56.68 89.99 -75.02
C ALA A 297 57.46 88.67 -74.87
N ARG A 298 58.61 88.60 -75.55
CA ARG A 298 59.57 87.49 -75.46
C ARG A 298 60.88 87.94 -74.82
N GLU A 299 61.86 87.04 -74.76
CA GLU A 299 63.20 87.27 -74.20
C GLU A 299 63.87 88.54 -74.74
N ASP A 300 63.81 88.76 -76.05
CA ASP A 300 64.46 89.90 -76.69
C ASP A 300 63.80 91.23 -76.30
N ASP A 301 62.48 91.25 -76.07
CA ASP A 301 61.76 92.40 -75.52
C ASP A 301 62.11 92.63 -74.04
N TYR A 302 62.19 91.56 -73.25
CA TYR A 302 62.56 91.63 -71.83
C TYR A 302 63.97 92.18 -71.63
N ASN A 303 64.89 91.83 -72.53
CA ASN A 303 66.29 92.26 -72.50
C ASN A 303 66.52 93.59 -73.24
N CYS A 304 65.50 94.18 -73.88
CA CYS A 304 65.68 95.43 -74.60
C CYS A 304 65.96 96.61 -73.66
N GLY A 305 66.72 97.59 -74.15
CA GLY A 305 66.88 98.88 -73.50
C GLY A 305 65.64 99.76 -73.69
N GLY A 306 65.40 100.70 -72.77
CA GLY A 306 64.28 101.62 -72.81
C GLY A 306 63.09 101.23 -71.91
N PRO A 307 62.01 102.02 -71.93
CA PRO A 307 60.94 101.95 -70.93
C PRO A 307 60.15 100.63 -70.96
N ILE A 308 59.99 100.00 -72.14
CA ILE A 308 59.29 98.71 -72.26
C ILE A 308 60.09 97.61 -71.57
N GLY A 309 61.37 97.45 -71.88
CA GLY A 309 62.21 96.41 -71.27
C GLY A 309 62.34 96.57 -69.76
N GLU A 310 62.43 97.81 -69.26
CA GLU A 310 62.43 98.09 -67.81
C GLU A 310 61.10 97.70 -67.14
N TYR A 311 59.97 97.99 -67.78
CA TYR A 311 58.66 97.56 -67.28
C TYR A 311 58.56 96.03 -67.20
N LEU A 312 58.96 95.33 -68.26
CA LEU A 312 58.91 93.86 -68.34
C LEU A 312 59.78 93.22 -67.25
N ARG A 313 60.97 93.76 -66.96
CA ARG A 313 61.86 93.30 -65.88
C ARG A 313 61.32 93.56 -64.48
N ASN A 314 60.64 94.69 -64.28
CA ASN A 314 60.07 95.06 -62.98
C ASN A 314 58.79 94.28 -62.64
N LYS A 315 57.97 93.94 -63.65
CA LYS A 315 56.65 93.31 -63.45
C LYS A 315 56.60 91.82 -63.74
N GLY A 316 57.51 91.33 -64.58
CA GLY A 316 57.53 89.95 -65.02
C GLY A 316 58.89 89.28 -64.89
N ARG A 317 58.91 87.98 -65.13
CA ARG A 317 60.12 87.15 -65.24
C ARG A 317 60.02 86.29 -66.49
N LEU A 318 61.16 85.95 -67.08
CA LEU A 318 61.19 85.00 -68.18
C LEU A 318 60.86 83.59 -67.66
N ARG A 319 59.89 82.94 -68.30
CA ARG A 319 59.48 81.55 -68.05
C ARG A 319 59.25 80.83 -69.36
N THR A 320 59.55 79.54 -69.40
CA THR A 320 59.05 78.68 -70.47
C THR A 320 57.65 78.15 -70.12
N VAL A 321 56.89 77.75 -71.14
CA VAL A 321 55.61 77.03 -70.94
C VAL A 321 55.84 75.75 -70.13
N SER A 322 56.96 75.06 -70.35
CA SER A 322 57.33 73.84 -69.63
C SER A 322 57.50 74.10 -68.12
N ASP A 323 58.20 75.16 -67.73
CA ASP A 323 58.41 75.50 -66.32
C ASP A 323 57.10 75.71 -65.57
N ILE A 324 56.15 76.41 -66.19
CA ILE A 324 54.85 76.73 -65.59
C ILE A 324 53.99 75.46 -65.44
N VAL A 325 54.01 74.56 -66.44
CA VAL A 325 53.31 73.27 -66.37
C VAL A 325 53.94 72.38 -65.30
N GLN A 326 55.27 72.32 -65.25
CA GLN A 326 56.00 71.48 -64.32
C GLN A 326 55.75 71.90 -62.87
N GLU A 327 55.89 73.18 -62.54
CA GLU A 327 55.63 73.74 -61.19
C GLU A 327 54.20 73.42 -60.71
N ALA A 328 53.20 73.57 -61.61
CA ALA A 328 51.81 73.23 -61.30
C ALA A 328 51.58 71.71 -61.15
N SER A 329 52.32 70.89 -61.89
CA SER A 329 52.24 69.42 -61.79
C SER A 329 52.88 68.90 -60.49
N GLU A 330 54.02 69.45 -60.09
CA GLU A 330 54.72 69.11 -58.85
C GLU A 330 53.88 69.46 -57.62
N SER A 331 53.24 70.64 -57.62
CA SER A 331 52.31 71.05 -56.56
C SER A 331 51.12 70.08 -56.43
N ARG A 332 50.51 69.68 -57.55
CA ARG A 332 49.40 68.71 -57.55
C ARG A 332 49.86 67.33 -57.08
N ASN A 333 51.00 66.86 -57.56
CA ASN A 333 51.54 65.54 -57.21
C ASN A 333 51.84 65.45 -55.71
N SER A 334 52.38 66.51 -55.11
CA SER A 334 52.62 66.60 -53.65
C SER A 334 51.33 66.40 -52.84
N ILE A 335 50.22 67.04 -53.25
CA ILE A 335 48.92 66.87 -52.59
C ILE A 335 48.42 65.43 -52.75
N VAL A 336 48.52 64.87 -53.95
CA VAL A 336 48.11 63.48 -54.23
C VAL A 336 48.91 62.49 -53.39
N THR A 337 50.24 62.69 -53.24
CA THR A 337 51.07 61.83 -52.40
C THR A 337 50.69 61.91 -50.92
N ASN A 338 50.39 63.10 -50.40
CA ASN A 338 49.96 63.28 -49.01
C ASN A 338 48.61 62.57 -48.76
N LEU A 339 47.64 62.76 -49.65
CA LEU A 339 46.33 62.10 -49.55
C LEU A 339 46.45 60.58 -49.66
N THR A 340 47.34 60.08 -50.53
CA THR A 340 47.60 58.64 -50.67
C THR A 340 48.16 58.05 -49.38
N ASN A 341 49.12 58.74 -48.74
CA ASN A 341 49.67 58.32 -47.45
C ASN A 341 48.61 58.32 -46.34
N GLU A 342 47.72 59.32 -46.30
CA GLU A 342 46.62 59.34 -45.33
C GLU A 342 45.63 58.19 -45.55
N ILE A 343 45.30 57.86 -46.81
CA ILE A 343 44.46 56.70 -47.14
C ILE A 343 45.14 55.40 -46.71
N GLU A 344 46.45 55.26 -46.92
CA GLU A 344 47.19 54.06 -46.50
C GLU A 344 47.19 53.90 -44.97
N ILE A 345 47.50 54.96 -44.22
CA ILE A 345 47.48 54.94 -42.75
C ILE A 345 46.08 54.62 -42.21
N THR A 346 45.04 55.21 -42.82
CA THR A 346 43.65 54.95 -42.40
C THR A 346 43.22 53.52 -42.69
N ASN A 347 43.59 52.96 -43.84
CA ASN A 347 43.35 51.56 -44.16
C ASN A 347 44.08 50.60 -43.20
N GLU A 348 45.36 50.85 -42.90
CA GLU A 348 46.09 50.05 -41.91
C GLU A 348 45.41 50.08 -40.52
N ASN A 349 44.90 51.24 -40.11
CA ASN A 349 44.19 51.36 -38.84
C ASN A 349 42.86 50.61 -38.85
N LEU A 350 42.13 50.63 -39.97
CA LEU A 350 40.91 49.84 -40.14
C LEU A 350 41.21 48.33 -40.05
N ASP A 351 42.26 47.85 -40.74
CA ASP A 351 42.67 46.45 -40.68
C ASP A 351 43.06 46.03 -39.27
N LYS A 352 43.83 46.87 -38.55
CA LYS A 352 44.19 46.65 -37.14
C LYS A 352 42.93 46.56 -36.25
N MET A 353 41.94 47.41 -36.48
CA MET A 353 40.69 47.41 -35.72
C MET A 353 39.83 46.18 -36.04
N GLN A 354 39.75 45.78 -37.31
CA GLN A 354 39.04 44.58 -37.74
C GLN A 354 39.67 43.32 -37.16
N SER A 355 41.01 43.23 -37.18
CA SER A 355 41.75 42.12 -36.56
C SER A 355 41.45 42.02 -35.06
N LYS A 356 41.52 43.13 -34.32
CA LYS A 356 41.17 43.18 -32.89
C LYS A 356 39.70 42.80 -32.62
N PHE A 357 38.78 43.23 -33.47
CA PHE A 357 37.37 42.88 -33.36
C PHE A 357 37.15 41.37 -33.55
N ASN A 358 37.79 40.80 -34.58
CA ASN A 358 37.74 39.36 -34.84
C ASN A 358 38.35 38.54 -33.70
N GLU A 359 39.49 38.97 -33.16
CA GLU A 359 40.14 38.32 -32.00
C GLU A 359 39.21 38.29 -30.78
N LYS A 360 38.59 39.43 -30.45
CA LYS A 360 37.62 39.51 -29.35
C LYS A 360 36.38 38.66 -29.60
N THR A 361 35.88 38.63 -30.83
CA THR A 361 34.73 37.80 -31.22
C THR A 361 35.03 36.31 -31.05
N MET A 362 36.21 35.85 -31.49
CA MET A 362 36.64 34.47 -31.30
C MET A 362 36.87 34.13 -29.82
N SER A 363 37.41 35.07 -29.05
CA SER A 363 37.57 34.90 -27.59
C SER A 363 36.22 34.77 -26.89
N LEU A 364 35.26 35.62 -27.25
CA LEU A 364 33.91 35.56 -26.70
C LEU A 364 33.20 34.25 -27.06
N SER A 365 33.29 33.80 -28.31
CA SER A 365 32.73 32.51 -28.74
C SER A 365 33.30 31.35 -27.92
N ARG A 366 34.63 31.32 -27.70
CA ARG A 366 35.27 30.30 -26.86
C ARG A 366 34.76 30.33 -25.41
N MET A 367 34.62 31.52 -24.82
CA MET A 367 34.08 31.64 -23.46
C MET A 367 32.62 31.21 -23.36
N LEU A 368 31.79 31.48 -24.39
CA LEU A 368 30.40 31.00 -24.43
C LEU A 368 30.35 29.47 -24.51
N ASP A 369 31.16 28.86 -25.38
CA ASP A 369 31.24 27.40 -25.49
C ASP A 369 31.70 26.75 -24.18
N GLU A 370 32.68 27.33 -23.49
CA GLU A 370 33.13 26.86 -22.17
C GLU A 370 32.05 27.01 -21.11
N LYS A 371 31.35 28.15 -21.10
CA LYS A 371 30.23 28.39 -20.18
C LYS A 371 29.10 27.38 -20.41
N ASP A 372 28.78 27.04 -21.65
CA ASP A 372 27.73 26.06 -21.97
C ASP A 372 28.17 24.63 -21.62
N LYS A 373 29.43 24.26 -21.86
CA LYS A 373 29.99 22.97 -21.39
C LYS A 373 29.91 22.84 -19.86
N LEU A 374 30.30 23.88 -19.13
CA LEU A 374 30.24 23.89 -17.67
C LEU A 374 28.80 23.83 -17.16
N HIS A 375 27.90 24.57 -17.80
CA HIS A 375 26.47 24.54 -17.44
C HIS A 375 25.88 23.15 -17.66
N ASN A 376 26.11 22.53 -18.81
CA ASN A 376 25.64 21.18 -19.11
C ASN A 376 26.21 20.13 -18.15
N ALA A 377 27.51 20.24 -17.79
CA ALA A 377 28.13 19.36 -16.81
C ALA A 377 27.51 19.53 -15.41
N PHE A 378 27.25 20.77 -14.99
CA PHE A 378 26.58 21.07 -13.73
C PHE A 378 25.15 20.51 -13.70
N GLU A 379 24.39 20.65 -14.78
CA GLU A 379 23.03 20.11 -14.89
C GLU A 379 23.01 18.58 -14.85
N GLU A 380 23.93 17.91 -15.56
CA GLU A 380 24.02 16.44 -15.51
C GLU A 380 24.43 15.97 -14.12
N GLU A 381 25.40 16.61 -13.47
CA GLU A 381 25.81 16.24 -12.11
C GLU A 381 24.68 16.49 -11.10
N SER A 382 23.93 17.57 -11.24
CA SER A 382 22.75 17.85 -10.43
C SER A 382 21.67 16.77 -10.62
N ARG A 383 21.41 16.36 -11.87
CA ARG A 383 20.48 15.26 -12.17
C ARG A 383 20.99 13.93 -11.60
N ASN A 384 22.28 13.65 -11.71
CA ASN A 384 22.91 12.44 -11.18
C ASN A 384 22.82 12.39 -9.64
N MET A 385 23.07 13.52 -8.97
CA MET A 385 22.93 13.66 -7.53
C MET A 385 21.49 13.43 -7.07
N GLN A 386 20.50 14.01 -7.77
CA GLN A 386 19.09 13.75 -7.50
C GLN A 386 18.70 12.28 -7.72
N ARG A 387 19.20 11.64 -8.79
CA ARG A 387 18.97 10.20 -9.04
C ARG A 387 19.55 9.35 -7.91
N ARG A 388 20.79 9.62 -7.47
CA ARG A 388 21.43 8.91 -6.34
C ARG A 388 20.63 9.07 -5.05
N ALA A 389 20.21 10.30 -4.72
CA ALA A 389 19.39 10.56 -3.54
C ALA A 389 18.04 9.81 -3.60
N ARG A 390 17.35 9.83 -4.75
CA ARG A 390 16.09 9.09 -4.94
C ARG A 390 16.28 7.57 -4.83
N ASN A 391 17.35 7.05 -5.40
CA ASN A 391 17.67 5.62 -5.32
C ASN A 391 18.01 5.20 -3.90
N GLU A 392 18.72 6.03 -3.15
CA GLU A 392 19.04 5.76 -1.75
C GLU A 392 17.79 5.76 -0.87
N VAL A 393 16.89 6.74 -1.05
CA VAL A 393 15.59 6.75 -0.37
C VAL A 393 14.78 5.50 -0.71
N ARG A 394 14.74 5.09 -1.98
CA ARG A 394 14.07 3.86 -2.40
C ARG A 394 14.67 2.62 -1.71
N ARG A 395 16.01 2.49 -1.71
CA ARG A 395 16.71 1.39 -1.03
C ARG A 395 16.35 1.33 0.47
N ILE A 396 16.33 2.47 1.14
CA ILE A 396 15.93 2.55 2.56
C ILE A 396 14.48 2.10 2.75
N LEU A 397 13.56 2.52 1.88
CA LEU A 397 12.15 2.09 1.95
C LEU A 397 12.00 0.59 1.74
N ASP A 398 12.68 0.02 0.75
CA ASP A 398 12.66 -1.41 0.47
C ASP A 398 13.21 -2.22 1.67
N GLU A 399 14.28 -1.72 2.32
CA GLU A 399 14.83 -2.31 3.55
C GLU A 399 13.86 -2.21 4.73
N GLN A 400 13.18 -1.06 4.90
CA GLN A 400 12.15 -0.88 5.93
C GLN A 400 10.97 -1.83 5.73
N GLU A 401 10.50 -2.02 4.50
CA GLU A 401 9.41 -2.95 4.18
C GLU A 401 9.81 -4.40 4.46
N LYS A 402 11.04 -4.79 4.09
CA LYS A 402 11.58 -6.12 4.38
C LYS A 402 11.65 -6.37 5.90
N LEU A 403 12.23 -5.43 6.65
CA LEU A 403 12.33 -5.54 8.11
C LEU A 403 10.94 -5.56 8.77
N SER A 404 10.00 -4.76 8.28
CA SER A 404 8.61 -4.77 8.74
C SER A 404 7.95 -6.14 8.54
N SER A 405 8.16 -6.76 7.37
CA SER A 405 7.66 -8.09 7.05
C SER A 405 8.28 -9.18 7.95
N GLU A 406 9.59 -9.10 8.21
CA GLU A 406 10.27 -10.01 9.14
C GLU A 406 9.74 -9.84 10.58
N LEU A 407 9.52 -8.61 11.04
CA LEU A 407 8.94 -8.33 12.35
C LEU A 407 7.50 -8.86 12.47
N GLU A 408 6.69 -8.68 11.43
CA GLU A 408 5.33 -9.23 11.36
C GLU A 408 5.34 -10.76 11.47
N GLU A 409 6.26 -11.44 10.77
CA GLU A 409 6.41 -12.89 10.86
C GLU A 409 6.81 -13.33 12.28
N LYS A 410 7.76 -12.63 12.90
CA LYS A 410 8.17 -12.89 14.30
C LYS A 410 7.02 -12.65 15.27
N ARG A 411 6.22 -11.60 15.07
CA ARG A 411 5.02 -11.34 15.88
C ARG A 411 4.02 -12.48 15.76
N ARG A 412 3.71 -12.93 14.54
CA ARG A 412 2.80 -14.07 14.31
C ARG A 412 3.28 -15.36 14.98
N LYS A 413 4.60 -15.62 14.98
CA LYS A 413 5.19 -16.77 15.71
C LYS A 413 5.00 -16.63 17.22
N LEU A 414 5.26 -15.46 17.79
CA LEU A 414 5.01 -15.18 19.21
C LEU A 414 3.53 -15.34 19.58
N ASP A 415 2.62 -14.82 18.75
CA ASP A 415 1.17 -14.97 18.95
C ASP A 415 0.72 -16.44 18.88
N SER A 416 1.36 -17.25 18.03
CA SER A 416 1.15 -18.70 18.00
C SER A 416 1.62 -19.37 19.28
N TRP A 417 2.85 -19.06 19.72
CA TRP A 417 3.42 -19.64 20.95
C TRP A 417 2.62 -19.24 22.18
N SER A 418 2.18 -17.98 22.29
CA SER A 418 1.33 -17.51 23.38
C SER A 418 -0.01 -18.27 23.42
N ARG A 419 -0.67 -18.47 22.28
CA ARG A 419 -1.90 -19.27 22.21
C ARG A 419 -1.69 -20.71 22.64
N ASP A 420 -0.60 -21.34 22.22
CA ASP A 420 -0.31 -22.72 22.60
C ASP A 420 0.10 -22.85 24.08
N LEU A 421 0.79 -21.85 24.63
CA LEU A 421 1.12 -21.79 26.05
C LEU A 421 -0.15 -21.63 26.89
N ASN A 422 -1.06 -20.73 26.51
CA ASN A 422 -2.36 -20.59 27.19
C ASN A 422 -3.18 -21.90 27.15
N LYS A 423 -3.19 -22.63 26.01
CA LYS A 423 -3.86 -23.94 25.95
C LYS A 423 -3.25 -24.93 26.94
N ARG A 424 -1.91 -24.99 27.02
CA ARG A 424 -1.20 -25.88 27.96
C ARG A 424 -1.46 -25.48 29.42
N GLU A 425 -1.51 -24.19 29.72
CA GLU A 425 -1.84 -23.68 31.05
C GLU A 425 -3.25 -24.10 31.46
N VAL A 426 -4.25 -23.89 30.59
CA VAL A 426 -5.64 -24.33 30.84
C VAL A 426 -5.71 -25.84 31.09
N LEU A 427 -5.00 -26.65 30.30
CA LEU A 427 -4.96 -28.11 30.51
C LEU A 427 -4.32 -28.47 31.85
N THR A 428 -3.22 -27.80 32.20
CA THR A 428 -2.51 -28.01 33.48
C THR A 428 -3.40 -27.65 34.67
N ASP A 429 -4.13 -26.54 34.58
CA ASP A 429 -5.07 -26.11 35.62
C ASP A 429 -6.26 -27.07 35.76
N GLN A 430 -6.79 -27.56 34.64
CA GLN A 430 -7.83 -28.60 34.64
C GLN A 430 -7.33 -29.90 35.29
N GLU A 431 -6.12 -30.34 34.99
CA GLU A 431 -5.51 -31.52 35.63
C GLU A 431 -5.29 -31.30 37.12
N ARG A 432 -4.76 -30.14 37.52
CA ARG A 432 -4.62 -29.77 38.93
C ARG A 432 -5.95 -29.79 39.66
N GLN A 433 -7.01 -29.25 39.05
CA GLN A 433 -8.35 -29.27 39.64
C GLN A 433 -8.88 -30.69 39.78
N LYS A 434 -8.76 -31.53 38.75
CA LYS A 434 -9.14 -32.96 38.81
C LYS A 434 -8.39 -33.69 39.92
N LEU A 435 -7.07 -33.51 40.02
CA LEU A 435 -6.26 -34.11 41.07
C LEU A 435 -6.66 -33.63 42.46
N ALA A 436 -6.99 -32.34 42.62
CA ALA A 436 -7.48 -31.79 43.89
C ALA A 436 -8.85 -32.39 44.29
N GLU A 437 -9.77 -32.53 43.33
CA GLU A 437 -11.07 -33.18 43.56
C GLU A 437 -10.94 -34.67 43.89
N GLU A 438 -10.05 -35.39 43.19
CA GLU A 438 -9.74 -36.78 43.50
C GLU A 438 -9.11 -36.95 44.89
N LYS A 439 -8.18 -36.07 45.25
CA LYS A 439 -7.58 -36.05 46.59
C LYS A 439 -8.65 -35.83 47.65
N LYS A 440 -9.53 -34.85 47.46
CA LYS A 440 -10.66 -34.60 48.38
C LYS A 440 -11.60 -35.81 48.51
N LYS A 441 -11.90 -36.50 47.40
CA LYS A 441 -12.68 -37.75 47.42
C LYS A 441 -11.97 -38.87 48.18
N LYS A 442 -10.65 -39.03 47.98
CA LYS A 442 -9.82 -40.00 48.71
C LYS A 442 -9.79 -39.69 50.20
N ASP A 443 -9.63 -38.42 50.57
CA ASP A 443 -9.63 -37.97 51.98
C ASP A 443 -10.98 -38.26 52.65
N LEU A 444 -12.11 -37.93 51.99
CA LEU A 444 -13.46 -38.28 52.47
C LEU A 444 -13.68 -39.79 52.59
N ARG A 445 -13.17 -40.58 51.63
CA ARG A 445 -13.26 -42.04 51.68
C ARG A 445 -12.44 -42.60 52.84
N ASN A 446 -11.24 -42.07 53.07
CA ASN A 446 -10.38 -42.45 54.18
C ASN A 446 -11.03 -42.09 55.53
N GLU A 447 -11.62 -40.89 55.66
CA GLU A 447 -12.36 -40.49 56.86
C GLU A 447 -13.56 -41.43 57.11
N SER A 448 -14.34 -41.73 56.06
CA SER A 448 -15.43 -42.69 56.15
C SER A 448 -14.97 -44.10 56.52
N LEU A 449 -13.82 -44.56 56.00
CA LEU A 449 -13.24 -45.86 56.34
C LEU A 449 -12.76 -45.88 57.80
N LEU A 450 -12.18 -44.78 58.27
CA LEU A 450 -11.73 -44.64 59.66
C LEU A 450 -12.92 -44.66 60.62
N LEU A 451 -14.02 -43.98 60.26
CA LEU A 451 -15.29 -44.06 60.98
C LEU A 451 -15.86 -45.49 60.98
N ALA A 452 -15.90 -46.16 59.81
CA ALA A 452 -16.39 -47.54 59.72
C ALA A 452 -15.54 -48.53 60.53
N SER A 453 -14.21 -48.36 60.53
CA SER A 453 -13.29 -49.17 61.34
C SER A 453 -13.51 -48.92 62.84
N LYS A 454 -13.76 -47.67 63.23
CA LYS A 454 -14.11 -47.34 64.62
C LYS A 454 -15.45 -47.98 65.02
N GLU A 455 -16.45 -47.93 64.16
CA GLU A 455 -17.76 -48.56 64.39
C GLU A 455 -17.64 -50.08 64.48
N GLN A 456 -16.82 -50.70 63.62
CA GLN A 456 -16.54 -52.13 63.69
C GLN A 456 -15.88 -52.51 65.01
N LYS A 457 -14.89 -51.74 65.50
CA LYS A 457 -14.29 -51.99 66.82
C LYS A 457 -15.33 -51.92 67.95
N ILE A 458 -16.25 -50.95 67.90
CA ILE A 458 -17.34 -50.83 68.87
C ILE A 458 -18.28 -52.04 68.78
N ALA A 459 -18.63 -52.48 67.57
CA ALA A 459 -19.45 -53.66 67.34
C ALA A 459 -18.75 -54.94 67.83
N ASP A 460 -17.46 -55.11 67.56
CA ASP A 460 -16.65 -56.23 68.01
C ASP A 460 -16.57 -56.26 69.55
N GLU A 461 -16.36 -55.11 70.21
CA GLU A 461 -16.42 -54.97 71.67
C GLU A 461 -17.81 -55.34 72.23
N ASN A 462 -18.89 -54.93 71.55
CA ASN A 462 -20.25 -55.30 71.92
C ASN A 462 -20.51 -56.80 71.78
N VAL A 463 -20.05 -57.41 70.69
CA VAL A 463 -20.13 -58.87 70.49
C VAL A 463 -19.32 -59.59 71.58
N LEU A 464 -18.13 -59.10 71.93
CA LEU A 464 -17.33 -59.67 73.00
C LEU A 464 -18.08 -59.63 74.35
N ARG A 465 -18.73 -58.50 74.66
CA ARG A 465 -19.59 -58.38 75.85
C ARG A 465 -20.75 -59.36 75.80
N LEU A 466 -21.45 -59.47 74.67
CA LEU A 466 -22.55 -60.42 74.49
C LEU A 466 -22.08 -61.88 74.61
N VAL A 467 -20.89 -62.21 74.13
CA VAL A 467 -20.30 -63.55 74.29
C VAL A 467 -20.00 -63.83 75.76
N GLU A 468 -19.45 -62.87 76.51
CA GLU A 468 -19.20 -63.05 77.95
C GLU A 468 -20.52 -63.11 78.76
N GLU A 469 -21.55 -62.40 78.31
CA GLU A 469 -22.91 -62.49 78.86
C GLU A 469 -23.52 -63.86 78.59
N GLN A 470 -23.51 -64.33 77.34
CA GLN A 470 -23.95 -65.69 76.99
C GLN A 470 -23.17 -66.77 77.73
N LYS A 471 -21.88 -66.56 77.99
CA LYS A 471 -21.06 -67.47 78.79
C LYS A 471 -21.51 -67.50 80.24
N ARG A 472 -21.79 -66.34 80.87
CA ARG A 472 -22.40 -66.26 82.21
C ARG A 472 -23.78 -66.90 82.25
N GLU A 473 -24.66 -66.58 81.30
CA GLU A 473 -25.99 -67.17 81.19
C GLU A 473 -25.93 -68.69 81.00
N LYS A 474 -24.99 -69.18 80.18
CA LYS A 474 -24.75 -70.62 80.00
C LYS A 474 -24.29 -71.25 81.32
N GLU A 475 -23.39 -70.62 82.05
CA GLU A 475 -22.90 -71.11 83.34
C GLU A 475 -24.00 -71.10 84.41
N GLU A 476 -24.84 -70.06 84.45
CA GLU A 476 -26.06 -70.00 85.27
C GLU A 476 -27.06 -71.10 84.89
N ALA A 477 -27.28 -71.34 83.61
CA ALA A 477 -28.13 -72.41 83.11
C ALA A 477 -27.58 -73.79 83.48
N TYR A 478 -26.27 -74.03 83.34
CA TYR A 478 -25.64 -75.27 83.81
C TYR A 478 -25.79 -75.46 85.32
N ASN A 479 -25.59 -74.40 86.10
CA ASN A 479 -25.81 -74.45 87.54
C ASN A 479 -27.28 -74.74 87.87
N LYS A 480 -28.23 -74.21 87.09
CA LYS A 480 -29.65 -74.48 87.24
C LYS A 480 -30.02 -75.91 86.87
N ILE A 481 -29.45 -76.46 85.79
CA ILE A 481 -29.61 -77.86 85.40
C ILE A 481 -29.07 -78.76 86.51
N LEU A 482 -27.87 -78.50 87.01
CA LEU A 482 -27.29 -79.26 88.12
C LEU A 482 -28.16 -79.17 89.40
N GLN A 483 -28.79 -78.02 89.64
CA GLN A 483 -29.72 -77.84 90.75
C GLN A 483 -31.03 -78.62 90.54
N LEU A 484 -31.55 -78.66 89.31
CA LEU A 484 -32.73 -79.42 88.92
C LEU A 484 -32.46 -80.93 88.95
N GLU A 485 -31.29 -81.40 88.52
CA GLU A 485 -30.85 -82.79 88.64
C GLU A 485 -30.82 -83.22 90.12
N LYS A 486 -30.25 -82.39 91.00
CA LYS A 486 -30.30 -82.64 92.46
C LYS A 486 -31.73 -82.67 93.01
N GLN A 487 -32.62 -81.80 92.51
CA GLN A 487 -34.03 -81.80 92.90
C GLN A 487 -34.77 -83.05 92.39
N LEU A 488 -34.43 -83.52 91.18
CA LEU A 488 -34.98 -84.74 90.61
C LEU A 488 -34.53 -85.97 91.40
N ASP A 489 -33.25 -86.07 91.74
CA ASP A 489 -32.71 -87.14 92.58
C ASP A 489 -33.36 -87.13 93.97
N ALA A 490 -33.58 -85.94 94.55
CA ALA A 490 -34.30 -85.78 95.81
C ALA A 490 -35.78 -86.20 95.70
N LYS A 491 -36.44 -85.90 94.58
CA LYS A 491 -37.82 -86.36 94.31
C LYS A 491 -37.88 -87.88 94.22
N GLN A 492 -36.99 -88.51 93.44
CA GLN A 492 -36.93 -89.97 93.33
C GLN A 492 -36.67 -90.63 94.69
N LYS A 493 -35.83 -90.01 95.54
CA LYS A 493 -35.62 -90.46 96.92
C LYS A 493 -36.89 -90.35 97.76
N LEU A 494 -37.62 -89.24 97.68
CA LEU A 494 -38.90 -89.07 98.37
C LEU A 494 -39.94 -90.09 97.90
N GLU A 495 -40.01 -90.39 96.60
CA GLU A 495 -40.88 -91.45 96.04
C GLU A 495 -40.54 -92.83 96.65
N MET A 496 -39.25 -93.17 96.77
CA MET A 496 -38.83 -94.41 97.44
C MET A 496 -39.19 -94.43 98.93
N GLU A 497 -38.99 -93.31 99.65
CA GLU A 497 -39.32 -93.20 101.08
C GLU A 497 -40.84 -93.30 101.32
N ILE A 498 -41.67 -92.73 100.44
CA ILE A 498 -43.14 -92.89 100.46
C ILE A 498 -43.52 -94.36 100.30
N GLU A 499 -42.91 -95.07 99.36
CA GLU A 499 -43.22 -96.48 99.10
C GLU A 499 -42.74 -97.40 100.25
N GLU A 500 -41.58 -97.08 100.83
CA GLU A 500 -41.09 -97.76 102.05
C GLU A 500 -42.04 -97.53 103.24
N LEU A 501 -42.48 -96.28 103.47
CA LEU A 501 -43.43 -95.94 104.53
C LEU A 501 -44.80 -96.60 104.32
N LYS A 502 -45.32 -96.62 103.08
CA LYS A 502 -46.53 -97.38 102.72
C LYS A 502 -46.38 -98.86 103.02
N GLY A 503 -45.24 -99.47 102.65
CA GLY A 503 -44.93 -100.87 102.94
C GLY A 503 -44.89 -101.16 104.45
N LYS A 504 -44.22 -100.31 105.23
CA LYS A 504 -44.16 -100.43 106.70
C LYS A 504 -45.54 -100.25 107.35
N LEU A 505 -46.34 -99.27 106.91
CA LEU A 505 -47.71 -99.06 107.36
C LEU A 505 -48.61 -100.27 107.06
N GLN A 506 -48.49 -100.85 105.86
CA GLN A 506 -49.24 -102.05 105.46
C GLN A 506 -48.92 -103.25 106.39
N VAL A 507 -47.65 -103.41 106.77
CA VAL A 507 -47.18 -104.45 107.69
C VAL A 507 -47.68 -104.19 109.12
N MET A 508 -47.58 -102.96 109.64
CA MET A 508 -48.04 -102.64 110.99
C MET A 508 -49.57 -102.75 111.15
N LYS A 509 -50.34 -102.54 110.08
CA LYS A 509 -51.81 -102.73 110.08
C LYS A 509 -52.25 -104.19 110.24
N HIS A 510 -51.36 -105.15 109.99
CA HIS A 510 -51.62 -106.59 110.15
C HIS A 510 -51.11 -107.18 111.46
N LEU A 511 -50.38 -106.41 112.26
CA LEU A 511 -49.66 -106.89 113.46
C LEU A 511 -50.25 -106.38 114.79
N GLY A 512 -51.34 -105.60 114.78
CA GLY A 512 -51.92 -105.03 116.01
C GLY A 512 -53.31 -105.56 116.34
N ASP A 513 -53.43 -106.22 117.49
CA ASP A 513 -54.71 -106.40 118.19
C ASP A 513 -55.23 -105.01 118.64
N GLU A 514 -56.55 -104.82 118.63
CA GLU A 514 -57.22 -103.51 118.74
C GLU A 514 -56.99 -102.74 120.07
N ASP A 515 -56.30 -103.33 121.05
CA ASP A 515 -56.13 -102.77 122.41
C ASP A 515 -54.76 -102.12 122.72
N ASP A 516 -53.78 -102.10 121.79
CA ASP A 516 -52.45 -101.52 122.06
C ASP A 516 -52.32 -100.04 121.64
N THR A 517 -52.52 -99.15 122.59
CA THR A 517 -52.56 -97.69 122.39
C THR A 517 -51.23 -97.11 121.87
N ALA A 518 -50.10 -97.77 122.18
CA ALA A 518 -48.78 -97.34 121.72
C ALA A 518 -48.60 -97.59 120.20
N VAL A 519 -49.18 -98.68 119.68
CA VAL A 519 -49.14 -99.04 118.26
C VAL A 519 -50.00 -98.08 117.44
N GLN A 520 -51.19 -97.73 117.94
CA GLN A 520 -52.09 -96.78 117.26
C GLN A 520 -51.48 -95.37 117.14
N ASN A 521 -50.82 -94.87 118.20
CA ASN A 521 -50.12 -93.60 118.13
C ASN A 521 -48.99 -93.60 117.09
N LYS A 522 -48.26 -94.72 116.96
CA LYS A 522 -47.17 -94.85 115.99
C LYS A 522 -47.67 -95.02 114.55
N ILE A 523 -48.80 -95.70 114.36
CA ILE A 523 -49.50 -95.75 113.07
C ILE A 523 -49.94 -94.34 112.68
N LYS A 524 -50.53 -93.57 113.61
CA LYS A 524 -50.97 -92.20 113.34
C LYS A 524 -49.80 -91.28 112.98
N GLU A 525 -48.72 -91.32 113.74
CA GLU A 525 -47.52 -90.51 113.47
C GLU A 525 -46.89 -90.81 112.10
N MET A 526 -46.77 -92.09 111.73
CA MET A 526 -46.32 -92.48 110.38
C MET A 526 -47.30 -92.11 109.28
N ASN A 527 -48.61 -92.08 109.57
CA ASN A 527 -49.62 -91.68 108.60
C ASN A 527 -49.58 -90.16 108.35
N ASP A 528 -49.32 -89.37 109.39
CA ASP A 528 -49.14 -87.92 109.28
C ASP A 528 -47.84 -87.60 108.50
N GLU A 529 -46.73 -88.32 108.74
CA GLU A 529 -45.48 -88.18 107.97
C GLU A 529 -45.65 -88.63 106.50
N LEU A 530 -46.41 -89.69 106.25
CA LEU A 530 -46.75 -90.13 104.89
C LEU A 530 -47.60 -89.08 104.17
N GLN A 531 -48.59 -88.50 104.84
CA GLN A 531 -49.44 -87.47 104.27
C GLN A 531 -48.63 -86.22 103.91
N GLU A 532 -47.71 -85.77 104.78
CA GLU A 532 -46.84 -84.63 104.48
C GLU A 532 -45.96 -84.88 103.23
N LYS A 533 -45.43 -86.10 103.06
CA LYS A 533 -44.64 -86.45 101.86
C LYS A 533 -45.48 -86.59 100.60
N VAL A 534 -46.72 -87.06 100.70
CA VAL A 534 -47.68 -87.11 99.57
C VAL A 534 -48.07 -85.70 99.13
N ASP A 535 -48.42 -84.81 100.06
CA ASP A 535 -48.77 -83.41 99.75
C ASP A 535 -47.61 -82.66 99.07
N ASN A 536 -46.37 -82.97 99.47
CA ASN A 536 -45.17 -82.44 98.81
C ASN A 536 -44.98 -82.96 97.37
N LEU A 537 -45.38 -84.19 97.08
CA LEU A 537 -45.33 -84.76 95.73
C LEU A 537 -46.40 -84.15 94.82
N GLU A 538 -47.63 -83.96 95.33
CA GLU A 538 -48.72 -83.33 94.58
C GLU A 538 -48.38 -81.89 94.17
N ASN A 539 -47.72 -81.12 95.05
CA ASN A 539 -47.22 -79.78 94.70
C ASN A 539 -46.20 -79.79 93.54
N LEU A 540 -45.35 -80.81 93.46
CA LEU A 540 -44.40 -80.97 92.35
C LEU A 540 -45.10 -81.36 91.03
N GLU A 541 -46.15 -82.18 91.08
CA GLU A 541 -46.94 -82.54 89.90
C GLU A 541 -47.74 -81.35 89.34
N ALA A 542 -48.30 -80.51 90.21
CA ALA A 542 -48.98 -79.27 89.82
C ALA A 542 -48.05 -78.31 89.05
N MET A 543 -46.77 -78.24 89.45
CA MET A 543 -45.76 -77.45 88.73
C MET A 543 -45.49 -78.00 87.33
N ASN A 544 -45.47 -79.33 87.16
CA ASN A 544 -45.24 -79.96 85.87
C ASN A 544 -46.41 -79.71 84.89
N GLN A 545 -47.65 -79.77 85.37
CA GLN A 545 -48.83 -79.38 84.56
C GLN A 545 -48.77 -77.91 84.11
N THR A 546 -48.26 -77.01 84.95
CA THR A 546 -48.08 -75.59 84.60
C THR A 546 -47.09 -75.40 83.45
N LEU A 547 -46.00 -76.19 83.41
CA LEU A 547 -45.02 -76.14 82.32
C LEU A 547 -45.60 -76.60 80.99
N VAL A 548 -46.45 -77.64 80.98
CA VAL A 548 -47.15 -78.11 79.76
C VAL A 548 -48.10 -77.04 79.21
N VAL A 549 -48.80 -76.32 80.08
CA VAL A 549 -49.67 -75.20 79.66
C VAL A 549 -48.84 -74.07 79.03
N LYS A 550 -47.69 -73.73 79.62
CA LYS A 550 -46.80 -72.69 79.09
C LYS A 550 -46.18 -73.05 77.73
N GLU A 551 -45.85 -74.32 77.51
CA GLU A 551 -45.33 -74.79 76.21
C GLU A 551 -46.36 -74.63 75.09
N ARG A 552 -47.61 -75.03 75.34
CA ARG A 552 -48.72 -74.82 74.38
C ARG A 552 -48.95 -73.35 74.07
N GLN A 553 -48.94 -72.49 75.10
CA GLN A 553 -49.07 -71.03 74.93
C GLN A 553 -47.95 -70.46 74.04
N SER A 554 -46.70 -70.85 74.29
CA SER A 554 -45.55 -70.42 73.48
C SER A 554 -45.65 -70.88 72.01
N ASN A 555 -46.14 -72.09 71.78
CA ASN A 555 -46.35 -72.60 70.42
C ASN A 555 -47.49 -71.86 69.70
N ASP A 556 -48.58 -71.54 70.39
CA ASP A 556 -49.68 -70.73 69.84
C ASP A 556 -49.19 -69.33 69.44
N GLU A 557 -48.41 -68.67 70.30
CA GLU A 557 -47.77 -67.38 70.00
C GLU A 557 -46.87 -67.45 68.76
N LEU A 558 -46.10 -68.53 68.59
CA LEU A 558 -45.22 -68.73 67.44
C LEU A 558 -46.01 -68.94 66.14
N GLN A 559 -47.16 -69.61 66.19
CA GLN A 559 -48.07 -69.76 65.05
C GLN A 559 -48.74 -68.42 64.70
N GLU A 560 -49.17 -67.64 65.70
CA GLU A 560 -49.72 -66.30 65.47
C GLU A 560 -48.69 -65.35 64.85
N ALA A 561 -47.46 -65.33 65.36
CA ALA A 561 -46.37 -64.54 64.79
C ALA A 561 -46.10 -64.89 63.32
N ARG A 562 -46.20 -66.19 62.96
CA ARG A 562 -46.07 -66.64 61.57
C ARG A 562 -47.22 -66.17 60.68
N LYS A 563 -48.45 -66.17 61.18
CA LYS A 563 -49.63 -65.63 60.46
C LYS A 563 -49.51 -64.13 60.25
N GLU A 564 -49.12 -63.39 61.28
CA GLU A 564 -48.96 -61.93 61.17
C GLU A 564 -47.80 -61.56 60.23
N LEU A 565 -46.74 -62.36 60.20
CA LEU A 565 -45.64 -62.19 59.26
C LEU A 565 -46.07 -62.41 57.79
N ILE A 566 -46.92 -63.40 57.52
CA ILE A 566 -47.50 -63.61 56.18
C ILE A 566 -48.30 -62.38 55.75
N LYS A 567 -49.17 -61.88 56.65
CA LYS A 567 -50.04 -60.72 56.41
C LYS A 567 -49.23 -59.42 56.22
N GLY A 568 -48.25 -59.16 57.08
CA GLY A 568 -47.45 -57.94 57.04
C GLY A 568 -46.49 -57.85 55.84
N LEU A 569 -46.19 -58.97 55.20
CA LEU A 569 -45.26 -59.05 54.06
C LEU A 569 -45.96 -59.21 52.71
N GLU A 570 -47.30 -59.19 52.68
CA GLU A 570 -48.09 -59.34 51.46
C GLU A 570 -47.71 -58.31 50.38
N ASP A 571 -47.53 -57.04 50.77
CA ASP A 571 -47.16 -55.96 49.85
C ASP A 571 -45.69 -56.02 49.42
N MET A 572 -44.79 -56.49 50.29
CA MET A 572 -43.35 -56.53 50.03
C MET A 572 -42.92 -57.72 49.16
N LEU A 573 -43.66 -58.83 49.23
CA LEU A 573 -43.31 -60.12 48.63
C LEU A 573 -44.12 -60.43 47.35
N ASN A 574 -44.69 -59.42 46.69
CA ASN A 574 -45.41 -59.55 45.41
C ASN A 574 -44.57 -59.12 44.17
N GLY A 575 -43.24 -59.03 44.31
CA GLY A 575 -42.33 -58.60 43.25
C GLY A 575 -41.88 -59.72 42.29
N PRO A 576 -41.60 -59.44 41.00
CA PRO A 576 -41.27 -60.47 39.99
C PRO A 576 -39.90 -61.14 40.13
N ARG A 577 -39.09 -60.82 41.15
CA ARG A 577 -37.74 -61.39 41.39
C ARG A 577 -37.45 -61.55 42.89
N ILE A 578 -38.15 -62.47 43.54
CA ILE A 578 -37.98 -62.73 44.97
C ILE A 578 -37.54 -64.18 45.21
N THR A 579 -36.51 -64.35 46.05
CA THR A 579 -36.01 -65.68 46.45
C THR A 579 -36.94 -66.34 47.48
N ILE A 580 -37.51 -65.53 48.37
CA ILE A 580 -38.54 -65.91 49.32
C ILE A 580 -39.76 -65.04 49.01
N GLY A 581 -40.92 -65.67 48.86
CA GLY A 581 -42.15 -64.96 48.56
C GLY A 581 -43.38 -65.70 49.05
N LEU A 582 -44.55 -65.14 48.75
CA LEU A 582 -45.82 -65.79 49.07
C LEU A 582 -46.21 -66.72 47.93
N LYS A 583 -46.50 -67.97 48.27
CA LYS A 583 -47.08 -68.95 47.35
C LYS A 583 -48.48 -69.31 47.82
N ARG A 584 -49.46 -69.20 46.92
CA ARG A 584 -50.81 -69.70 47.14
C ARG A 584 -50.86 -71.17 46.73
N MET A 585 -50.89 -72.05 47.72
CA MET A 585 -50.87 -73.50 47.50
C MET A 585 -52.21 -73.92 46.89
N GLY A 586 -52.17 -74.55 45.72
CA GLY A 586 -53.38 -74.95 45.00
C GLY A 586 -53.94 -73.93 43.99
N GLU A 587 -53.22 -72.83 43.73
CA GLU A 587 -53.61 -71.87 42.71
C GLU A 587 -53.03 -72.25 41.33
N LEU A 588 -53.87 -72.20 40.29
CA LEU A 588 -53.50 -72.48 38.91
C LEU A 588 -52.82 -71.28 38.26
N ASP A 589 -51.72 -71.53 37.54
CA ASP A 589 -51.04 -70.49 36.76
C ASP A 589 -51.82 -70.16 35.49
N GLN A 590 -52.55 -69.04 35.54
CA GLN A 590 -53.34 -68.50 34.43
C GLN A 590 -52.53 -68.37 33.12
N LYS A 591 -51.21 -68.12 33.18
CA LYS A 591 -50.38 -68.02 31.97
C LYS A 591 -50.30 -69.32 31.20
N VAL A 592 -50.32 -70.47 31.88
CA VAL A 592 -50.30 -71.80 31.25
C VAL A 592 -51.56 -71.97 30.39
N PHE A 593 -52.72 -71.59 30.93
CA PHE A 593 -54.00 -71.69 30.24
C PHE A 593 -54.11 -70.72 29.06
N VAL A 594 -53.72 -69.44 29.24
CA VAL A 594 -53.72 -68.44 28.16
C VAL A 594 -52.74 -68.79 27.05
N THR A 595 -51.55 -69.30 27.39
CA THR A 595 -50.54 -69.69 26.38
C THR A 595 -50.99 -70.88 25.56
N ASN A 596 -51.62 -71.88 26.18
CA ASN A 596 -52.19 -73.02 25.45
C ASN A 596 -53.42 -72.61 24.62
N CYS A 597 -54.27 -71.72 25.13
CA CYS A 597 -55.41 -71.20 24.36
C CYS A 597 -54.98 -70.39 23.13
N LYS A 598 -53.83 -69.71 23.15
CA LYS A 598 -53.26 -69.03 21.96
C LYS A 598 -52.85 -69.99 20.83
N LYS A 599 -52.63 -71.28 21.14
CA LYS A 599 -52.34 -72.31 20.12
C LYS A 599 -53.63 -72.75 19.40
N ILE A 600 -54.80 -72.52 20.00
CA ILE A 600 -56.10 -73.08 19.58
C ILE A 600 -57.05 -71.98 19.05
N PHE A 601 -57.07 -70.82 19.69
CA PHE A 601 -57.99 -69.71 19.39
C PHE A 601 -57.28 -68.51 18.74
N SER A 602 -58.07 -67.63 18.13
CA SER A 602 -57.57 -66.37 17.57
C SER A 602 -56.90 -65.50 18.65
N PRO A 603 -55.89 -64.66 18.31
CA PRO A 603 -55.20 -63.83 19.31
C PRO A 603 -56.12 -62.90 20.12
N GLU A 604 -57.24 -62.47 19.52
CA GLU A 604 -58.24 -61.60 20.15
C GLU A 604 -59.09 -62.37 21.19
N GLU A 605 -59.37 -63.66 20.97
CA GLU A 605 -60.23 -64.48 21.85
C GLU A 605 -59.44 -65.37 22.82
N ALA A 606 -58.20 -65.74 22.46
CA ALA A 606 -57.37 -66.67 23.23
C ALA A 606 -57.07 -66.19 24.64
N GLY A 607 -56.97 -64.87 24.84
CA GLY A 607 -56.82 -64.27 26.16
C GLY A 607 -58.02 -64.61 27.05
N THR A 608 -59.21 -64.22 26.62
CA THR A 608 -60.47 -64.42 27.37
C THR A 608 -60.76 -65.90 27.60
N LYS A 609 -60.61 -66.75 26.57
CA LYS A 609 -60.84 -68.20 26.67
C LYS A 609 -59.88 -68.89 27.63
N GLY A 610 -58.61 -68.48 27.64
CA GLY A 610 -57.64 -69.00 28.60
C GLY A 610 -57.94 -68.62 30.05
N VAL A 611 -58.43 -67.39 30.28
CA VAL A 611 -58.87 -66.98 31.63
C VAL A 611 -60.10 -67.78 32.07
N GLU A 612 -61.12 -67.90 31.22
CA GLU A 612 -62.33 -68.68 31.49
C GLU A 612 -62.00 -70.13 31.86
N LEU A 613 -61.11 -70.77 31.09
CA LEU A 613 -60.71 -72.16 31.33
C LEU A 613 -59.91 -72.31 32.64
N CYS A 614 -59.00 -71.37 32.94
CA CYS A 614 -58.27 -71.37 34.20
C CYS A 614 -59.21 -71.23 35.39
N SER A 615 -60.20 -70.34 35.32
CA SER A 615 -61.19 -70.15 36.39
C SER A 615 -62.07 -71.38 36.57
N LEU A 616 -62.52 -72.01 35.48
CA LEU A 616 -63.30 -73.25 35.52
C LEU A 616 -62.54 -74.35 36.28
N TRP A 617 -61.29 -74.59 35.89
CA TRP A 617 -60.48 -75.63 36.54
C TRP A 617 -60.05 -75.26 37.95
N GLN A 618 -59.91 -73.97 38.27
CA GLN A 618 -59.62 -73.52 39.63
C GLN A 618 -60.78 -73.84 40.57
N GLU A 619 -62.02 -73.70 40.12
CA GLU A 619 -63.21 -74.07 40.89
C GLU A 619 -63.36 -75.58 41.02
N ASN A 620 -63.00 -76.36 39.99
CA ASN A 620 -62.92 -77.81 40.11
C ASN A 620 -61.88 -78.23 41.15
N VAL A 621 -60.67 -77.67 41.11
CA VAL A 621 -59.60 -77.97 42.08
C VAL A 621 -59.98 -77.62 43.53
N LYS A 622 -60.79 -76.57 43.73
CA LYS A 622 -61.33 -76.20 45.05
C LYS A 622 -62.50 -77.07 45.51
N ASN A 623 -63.12 -77.83 44.59
CA ASN A 623 -64.29 -78.61 44.90
C ASN A 623 -63.91 -79.80 45.79
N SER A 624 -64.21 -79.70 47.08
CA SER A 624 -63.93 -80.77 48.05
C SER A 624 -64.67 -82.09 47.77
N ALA A 625 -65.71 -82.07 46.93
CA ALA A 625 -66.41 -83.29 46.48
C ALA A 625 -65.69 -84.03 45.34
N TRP A 626 -64.72 -83.39 44.67
CA TRP A 626 -63.89 -84.03 43.64
C TRP A 626 -62.53 -84.40 44.23
N HIS A 627 -62.27 -85.70 44.37
CA HIS A 627 -61.06 -86.23 45.00
C HIS A 627 -60.36 -87.25 44.08
N PRO A 628 -59.61 -86.80 43.06
CA PRO A 628 -58.98 -87.68 42.08
C PRO A 628 -57.67 -88.30 42.65
N PHE A 629 -57.75 -88.90 43.84
CA PHE A 629 -56.65 -89.59 44.51
C PHE A 629 -57.04 -91.03 44.85
N LYS A 630 -56.09 -91.95 44.67
CA LYS A 630 -56.17 -93.33 45.15
C LYS A 630 -55.12 -93.56 46.24
N VAL A 631 -55.52 -94.28 47.28
CA VAL A 631 -54.62 -94.67 48.37
C VAL A 631 -53.82 -95.90 47.94
N ILE A 632 -52.49 -95.82 48.01
CA ILE A 632 -51.59 -96.97 47.92
C ILE A 632 -50.83 -97.13 49.25
N THR A 633 -50.47 -98.36 49.61
CA THR A 633 -49.67 -98.62 50.81
C THR A 633 -48.21 -98.80 50.42
N VAL A 634 -47.34 -97.91 50.89
CA VAL A 634 -45.88 -97.98 50.69
C VAL A 634 -45.23 -97.97 52.07
N ASN A 635 -44.51 -99.04 52.44
CA ASN A 635 -43.80 -99.18 53.73
C ASN A 635 -44.67 -98.94 54.98
N ASP A 636 -45.80 -99.64 55.11
CA ASP A 636 -46.77 -99.52 56.22
C ASP A 636 -47.35 -98.11 56.42
N LYS A 637 -47.20 -97.24 55.41
CA LYS A 637 -47.78 -95.89 55.38
C LYS A 637 -48.72 -95.77 54.19
N ALA A 638 -49.94 -95.31 54.45
CA ALA A 638 -50.91 -95.01 53.41
C ALA A 638 -50.52 -93.70 52.71
N GLU A 639 -50.25 -93.75 51.41
CA GLU A 639 -49.92 -92.59 50.57
C GLU A 639 -50.99 -92.40 49.49
N ASN A 640 -51.45 -91.15 49.32
CA ASN A 640 -52.42 -90.79 48.30
C ASN A 640 -51.71 -90.37 47.01
N ILE A 641 -51.94 -91.10 45.92
CA ILE A 641 -51.43 -90.77 44.58
C ILE A 641 -52.58 -90.36 43.67
N ILE A 642 -52.30 -89.56 42.64
CA ILE A 642 -53.32 -89.13 41.67
C ILE A 642 -53.87 -90.34 40.92
N ASP A 643 -55.19 -90.39 40.75
CA ASP A 643 -55.82 -91.41 39.94
C ASP A 643 -55.82 -91.02 38.45
N GLU A 644 -54.95 -91.66 37.66
CA GLU A 644 -54.82 -91.38 36.22
C GLU A 644 -56.04 -91.82 35.40
N ASP A 645 -56.91 -92.66 35.98
CA ASP A 645 -58.16 -93.11 35.36
C ASP A 645 -59.35 -92.17 35.64
N ASP A 646 -59.18 -91.11 36.46
CA ASP A 646 -60.24 -90.14 36.75
C ASP A 646 -60.78 -89.50 35.45
N ASP A 647 -62.09 -89.60 35.26
CA ASP A 647 -62.76 -89.19 34.02
C ASP A 647 -62.55 -87.70 33.70
N GLN A 648 -62.50 -86.83 34.71
CA GLN A 648 -62.31 -85.39 34.53
C GLN A 648 -60.85 -85.07 34.17
N LEU A 649 -59.88 -85.69 34.85
CA LEU A 649 -58.46 -85.55 34.54
C LEU A 649 -58.11 -86.10 33.15
N ARG A 650 -58.70 -87.23 32.75
CA ARG A 650 -58.53 -87.81 31.42
C ARG A 650 -59.10 -86.90 30.33
N SER A 651 -60.32 -86.39 30.53
CA SER A 651 -60.96 -85.47 29.60
C SER A 651 -60.15 -84.18 29.46
N LEU A 652 -59.66 -83.62 30.58
CA LEU A 652 -58.79 -82.45 30.59
C LEU A 652 -57.54 -82.64 29.74
N LYS A 653 -56.85 -83.78 29.93
CA LYS A 653 -55.63 -84.11 29.22
C LYS A 653 -55.87 -84.29 27.72
N GLN A 654 -56.99 -84.91 27.34
CA GLN A 654 -57.36 -85.14 25.95
C GLN A 654 -57.77 -83.85 25.23
N GLU A 655 -58.53 -82.97 25.87
CA GLU A 655 -59.07 -81.75 25.27
C GLU A 655 -58.05 -80.61 25.23
N TRP A 656 -57.22 -80.47 26.27
CA TRP A 656 -56.40 -79.27 26.50
C TRP A 656 -54.89 -79.55 26.62
N GLY A 657 -54.49 -80.82 26.60
CA GLY A 657 -53.10 -81.26 26.55
C GLY A 657 -52.39 -81.37 27.90
N ASP A 658 -51.16 -81.89 27.86
CA ASP A 658 -50.36 -82.25 29.04
C ASP A 658 -49.97 -81.07 29.93
N GLU A 659 -49.76 -79.88 29.35
CA GLU A 659 -49.34 -78.69 30.10
C GLU A 659 -50.43 -78.22 31.09
N ILE A 660 -51.70 -78.20 30.65
CA ILE A 660 -52.83 -77.84 31.50
C ILE A 660 -53.14 -78.95 32.51
N TYR A 661 -53.08 -80.22 32.09
CA TYR A 661 -53.22 -81.37 32.98
C TYR A 661 -52.22 -81.32 34.14
N LEU A 662 -50.93 -81.08 33.85
CA LEU A 662 -49.89 -81.04 34.87
C LEU A 662 -50.08 -79.88 35.86
N ALA A 663 -50.54 -78.72 35.37
CA ALA A 663 -50.86 -77.58 36.23
C ALA A 663 -51.99 -77.92 37.22
N VAL A 664 -53.05 -78.57 36.75
CA VAL A 664 -54.19 -78.99 37.59
C VAL A 664 -53.78 -80.05 38.61
N VAL A 665 -53.02 -81.07 38.18
CA VAL A 665 -52.52 -82.12 39.08
C VAL A 665 -51.59 -81.55 40.16
N THR A 666 -50.74 -80.59 39.80
CA THR A 666 -49.83 -79.95 40.77
C THR A 666 -50.63 -79.19 41.83
N ALA A 667 -51.64 -78.41 41.41
CA ALA A 667 -52.50 -77.68 42.33
C ALA A 667 -53.27 -78.61 43.28
N LEU A 668 -53.79 -79.74 42.78
CA LEU A 668 -54.48 -80.74 43.61
C LEU A 668 -53.56 -81.32 44.70
N LYS A 669 -52.31 -81.65 44.36
CA LYS A 669 -51.32 -82.14 45.34
C LYS A 669 -51.02 -81.10 46.42
N GLU A 670 -50.90 -79.84 46.03
CA GLU A 670 -50.63 -78.74 46.96
C GLU A 670 -51.78 -78.50 47.95
N ILE A 671 -53.04 -78.58 47.51
CA ILE A 671 -54.19 -78.45 48.43
C ILE A 671 -54.20 -79.61 49.42
N TYR A 672 -53.92 -80.84 48.97
CA TYR A 672 -53.90 -82.00 49.85
C TYR A 672 -52.81 -81.90 50.94
N GLU A 673 -51.61 -81.42 50.59
CA GLU A 673 -50.50 -81.34 51.56
C GLU A 673 -50.69 -80.20 52.58
N TYR A 674 -51.21 -79.05 52.16
CA TYR A 674 -51.24 -77.83 53.00
C TYR A 674 -52.61 -77.52 53.58
N ASN A 675 -53.70 -78.05 53.00
CA ASN A 675 -55.05 -77.86 53.47
C ASN A 675 -55.98 -79.06 53.14
N PRO A 676 -55.65 -80.28 53.62
CA PRO A 676 -56.38 -81.50 53.26
C PRO A 676 -57.87 -81.46 53.61
N SER A 677 -58.23 -80.79 54.71
CA SER A 677 -59.62 -80.73 55.19
C SER A 677 -60.43 -79.57 54.61
N GLY A 678 -59.76 -78.49 54.21
CA GLY A 678 -60.43 -77.24 53.80
C GLY A 678 -60.64 -77.11 52.30
N GLY A 679 -59.79 -77.72 51.46
CA GLY A 679 -59.95 -77.69 50.00
C GLY A 679 -59.74 -76.31 49.34
N TYR A 680 -59.50 -75.25 50.10
CA TYR A 680 -59.23 -73.90 49.61
C TYR A 680 -57.73 -73.58 49.60
N THR A 681 -57.34 -72.61 48.77
CA THR A 681 -55.94 -72.19 48.65
C THR A 681 -55.43 -71.54 49.94
N VAL A 682 -54.27 -71.98 50.43
CA VAL A 682 -53.61 -71.40 51.62
C VAL A 682 -52.33 -70.68 51.20
N VAL A 683 -52.10 -69.51 51.79
CA VAL A 683 -50.89 -68.72 51.57
C VAL A 683 -49.78 -69.22 52.49
N GLU A 684 -48.63 -69.56 51.92
CA GLU A 684 -47.45 -69.98 52.68
C GLU A 684 -46.21 -69.17 52.29
N LEU A 685 -45.34 -68.94 53.29
CA LEU A 685 -44.01 -68.38 53.05
C LEU A 685 -43.16 -69.43 52.34
N TRP A 686 -42.78 -69.15 51.10
CA TRP A 686 -42.16 -70.10 50.21
C TRP A 686 -40.78 -69.66 49.77
N ASN A 687 -39.83 -70.60 49.81
CA ASN A 687 -38.51 -70.41 49.22
C ASN A 687 -38.54 -70.95 47.78
N PHE A 688 -38.59 -70.06 46.79
CA PHE A 688 -38.70 -70.43 45.37
C PHE A 688 -37.41 -71.05 44.83
N LYS A 689 -36.26 -70.80 45.46
CA LYS A 689 -34.98 -71.42 45.10
C LYS A 689 -34.92 -72.88 45.56
N GLU A 690 -35.26 -73.12 46.82
CA GLU A 690 -35.20 -74.46 47.45
C GLU A 690 -36.48 -75.28 47.22
N LYS A 691 -37.53 -74.69 46.63
CA LYS A 691 -38.83 -75.31 46.36
C LYS A 691 -39.47 -75.95 47.61
N ARG A 692 -39.39 -75.28 48.76
CA ARG A 692 -40.00 -75.70 50.04
C ARG A 692 -40.49 -74.52 50.88
N LYS A 693 -41.25 -74.82 51.94
CA LYS A 693 -41.66 -73.85 52.98
C LYS A 693 -40.44 -73.17 53.60
N ALA A 694 -40.49 -71.84 53.69
CA ALA A 694 -39.43 -71.02 54.27
C ALA A 694 -39.52 -71.03 55.81
N THR A 695 -38.37 -71.00 56.47
CA THR A 695 -38.26 -70.86 57.93
C THR A 695 -38.35 -69.39 58.35
N LEU A 696 -38.77 -69.10 59.59
CA LEU A 696 -38.83 -67.72 60.11
C LEU A 696 -37.46 -67.02 60.03
N LYS A 697 -36.37 -67.76 60.28
CA LYS A 697 -35.00 -67.26 60.16
C LYS A 697 -34.65 -66.85 58.73
N GLU A 698 -35.02 -67.65 57.74
CA GLU A 698 -34.80 -67.35 56.32
C GLU A 698 -35.58 -66.08 55.91
N VAL A 699 -36.82 -65.94 56.38
CA VAL A 699 -37.69 -64.79 56.08
C VAL A 699 -37.14 -63.51 56.72
N ILE A 700 -36.74 -63.54 57.99
CA ILE A 700 -36.14 -62.38 58.68
C ILE A 700 -34.82 -61.97 58.00
N SER A 701 -33.96 -62.94 57.64
CA SER A 701 -32.70 -62.65 56.93
C SER A 701 -32.97 -61.99 55.57
N TYR A 702 -33.96 -62.48 54.84
CA TYR A 702 -34.38 -61.92 53.56
C TYR A 702 -34.88 -60.48 53.69
N ILE A 703 -35.70 -60.17 54.70
CA ILE A 703 -36.17 -58.81 55.00
C ILE A 703 -35.00 -57.88 55.31
N LEU A 704 -34.06 -58.31 56.16
CA LEU A 704 -32.89 -57.50 56.54
C LEU A 704 -32.01 -57.16 55.34
N ASP A 705 -31.85 -58.09 54.40
CA ASP A 705 -31.08 -57.87 53.18
C ASP A 705 -31.81 -56.94 52.19
N HIS A 706 -33.14 -57.02 52.10
CA HIS A 706 -33.96 -56.19 51.21
C HIS A 706 -34.24 -54.78 51.74
N ILE A 707 -34.14 -54.54 53.05
CA ILE A 707 -34.21 -53.20 53.64
C ILE A 707 -32.89 -52.42 53.43
N LYS A 708 -31.76 -53.11 53.21
CA LYS A 708 -30.42 -52.49 53.11
C LYS A 708 -30.07 -51.67 51.85
N PRO A 709 -30.84 -51.57 50.74
CA PRO A 709 -30.46 -50.74 49.59
C PRO A 709 -31.38 -49.53 49.27
N LEU A 710 -32.05 -48.88 50.23
CA LEU A 710 -32.76 -47.60 49.97
C LEU A 710 -31.93 -46.32 50.20
N LYS A 711 -30.60 -46.42 50.34
CA LYS A 711 -29.72 -45.23 50.40
C LYS A 711 -28.81 -45.13 49.17
N ARG A 712 -29.36 -44.55 48.09
CA ARG A 712 -28.75 -43.49 47.24
C ARG A 712 -29.42 -43.41 45.86
N LYS A 713 -30.35 -42.45 45.71
CA LYS A 713 -30.42 -41.59 44.52
C LYS A 713 -30.50 -40.15 45.01
N ARG A 714 -29.40 -39.40 44.85
CA ARG A 714 -29.42 -37.94 44.86
C ARG A 714 -29.69 -37.53 43.42
N GLY A 715 -30.90 -37.06 43.15
CA GLY A 715 -31.13 -35.96 42.21
C GLY A 715 -31.05 -34.67 43.01
#